data_AF-A0A060SB42-F1
#
_entry.id   AF-A0A060SB42-F1
#
_cell.length_a   1.000
_cell.length_b   1.000
_cell.length_c   1.000
_cell.angle_alpha   90.00
_cell.angle_beta   90.00
_cell.angle_gamma   90.00
#
_symmetry.space_group_name_H-M   'P 1'
#
loop_
_entity.id
_entity.type
_entity.pdbx_description
1 polymer ?
#
loop_
_entity_poly.entity_id
_entity_poly.type
_entity_poly.pdbx_seq_one_letter_code
_entity_poly.pdbx_strand_id
1 'polypeptide(L)'
;MQRMPVLQVANLSTSACSYGYVPKLLLEPSRPEGSVVETKQIIRDFLYCLRYHAPHTPINYRLRKEVMDEILSWNAGVDIGYAEALTDTCCTIAESAYRHTSYDHQLLIAIYTTYCVYVDDLGQRDLDALGNFIKRFVAREDLRDPVLERLVRQFQDMHEYYPRLSVDNIVTKTLEAMIGMYIEFTTKGMVVAPGALMYPAFMRLKTGIGAAYALFNFVKGWRDPSDNFYLQLIPEIEHYTDSIKYASSSLTIAFMILTDSTRRSDNSATCESAYHSISSCPDISSSLSFYKEILAGETDNYINLRASAEQKDPVVVLRELAEETLDTIRRVQDLTSSDPQMTEILHSYIMLSGHRVMLSSTSGRKDTDSPICECEDTALPCKAAAARNQSSSGDSSLEAYQYWISAINAPIRRTSPLDCVSLENSTEKLPRTHLLSEIKDVFRDFLTRLKYQSPHTSVDAQLRAKVSAVIEAWDAGLDKAFVDGVIDTSYGIVESSYPHLPYKHQFFVATYAVYVLYVDDLGERNIDALGQVGRWLVAREEVTDPVLKRMVLEFDEMYESFPALRADLINANTFQGILGRYMECVTSDAGMVVRPGATLYATSLRLKIGIGAAFALFNFVKGRNDSDRFYYLQVFHE
;
A
#
# COMPACT_ATOMS: atom_id res chain seq x y z
N MET A 1 -64.92 40.56 5.86
CA MET A 1 -64.14 40.20 7.07
C MET A 1 -62.66 40.12 6.68
N GLN A 2 -61.80 40.50 7.61
CA GLN A 2 -60.42 40.97 7.43
C GLN A 2 -59.39 39.92 6.93
N ARG A 3 -58.28 40.49 6.41
CA ARG A 3 -57.01 39.92 5.92
C ARG A 3 -56.15 39.26 7.01
N MET A 4 -55.35 38.27 6.63
CA MET A 4 -53.89 38.21 6.83
C MET A 4 -53.24 37.29 5.77
N PRO A 5 -51.95 37.47 5.41
CA PRO A 5 -51.37 37.07 4.13
C PRO A 5 -50.68 35.69 4.14
N VAL A 6 -50.77 35.00 3.00
CA VAL A 6 -50.02 33.78 2.67
C VAL A 6 -48.56 34.17 2.41
N LEU A 7 -47.66 33.74 3.28
CA LEU A 7 -46.21 33.78 3.08
C LEU A 7 -45.84 32.83 1.93
N GLN A 8 -45.39 33.41 0.82
CA GLN A 8 -44.71 32.69 -0.25
C GLN A 8 -43.43 32.07 0.29
N VAL A 9 -43.32 30.76 0.11
CA VAL A 9 -42.14 29.95 0.42
C VAL A 9 -40.98 30.47 -0.42
N ALA A 10 -39.99 31.05 0.25
CA ALA A 10 -38.71 31.38 -0.35
C ALA A 10 -37.99 30.07 -0.71
N ASN A 11 -37.69 29.91 -2.00
CA ASN A 11 -36.77 28.91 -2.51
C ASN A 11 -35.38 29.15 -1.90
N LEU A 12 -35.02 28.41 -0.85
CA LEU A 12 -33.64 28.28 -0.38
C LEU A 12 -32.92 27.31 -1.29
N SER A 13 -32.46 27.83 -2.43
CA SER A 13 -31.52 27.15 -3.31
C SER A 13 -30.20 26.93 -2.57
N THR A 14 -29.81 25.66 -2.53
CA THR A 14 -28.50 25.11 -2.19
C THR A 14 -27.33 26.04 -2.53
N SER A 15 -26.62 26.50 -1.50
CA SER A 15 -25.34 27.18 -1.60
C SER A 15 -24.27 26.19 -2.09
N ALA A 16 -24.02 26.18 -3.38
CA ALA A 16 -22.81 25.59 -3.95
C ALA A 16 -21.62 26.43 -3.49
N CYS A 17 -20.69 25.81 -2.74
CA CYS A 17 -19.41 26.40 -2.40
C CYS A 17 -18.59 26.55 -3.69
N SER A 18 -18.38 27.79 -4.13
CA SER A 18 -17.59 28.13 -5.30
C SER A 18 -16.10 27.87 -5.02
N TYR A 19 -15.56 26.79 -5.60
CA TYR A 19 -14.13 26.66 -5.85
C TYR A 19 -13.69 27.87 -6.69
N GLY A 20 -12.72 28.62 -6.17
CA GLY A 20 -12.09 29.70 -6.91
C GLY A 20 -11.49 29.16 -8.21
N TYR A 21 -11.82 29.82 -9.32
CA TYR A 21 -11.18 29.60 -10.60
C TYR A 21 -9.71 30.01 -10.47
N VAL A 22 -8.84 29.07 -10.13
CA VAL A 22 -7.40 29.21 -10.34
C VAL A 22 -7.24 29.22 -11.86
N PRO A 23 -6.53 30.20 -12.46
CA PRO A 23 -6.24 30.13 -13.88
C PRO A 23 -5.69 28.75 -14.16
N LYS A 24 -6.29 28.03 -15.11
CA LYS A 24 -5.60 26.95 -15.80
C LYS A 24 -4.28 27.58 -16.23
N LEU A 25 -3.19 27.33 -15.49
CA LEU A 25 -1.91 27.13 -16.13
C LEU A 25 -2.18 25.89 -16.98
N LEU A 26 -2.74 26.14 -18.17
CA LEU A 26 -2.35 25.40 -19.34
C LEU A 26 -0.84 25.60 -19.37
N LEU A 27 -0.12 24.71 -18.67
CA LEU A 27 1.21 24.34 -19.06
C LEU A 27 1.03 24.03 -20.54
N GLU A 28 1.44 24.97 -21.40
CA GLU A 28 1.59 24.67 -22.82
C GLU A 28 2.32 23.33 -22.86
N PRO A 29 1.81 22.31 -23.57
CA PRO A 29 2.50 21.04 -23.66
C PRO A 29 3.91 21.37 -24.12
N SER A 30 4.87 21.18 -23.21
CA SER A 30 6.28 21.35 -23.52
C SER A 30 6.51 20.50 -24.75
N ARG A 31 7.12 21.10 -25.79
CA ARG A 31 7.33 20.40 -27.08
C ARG A 31 7.82 18.99 -26.75
N PRO A 32 7.16 17.92 -27.23
CA PRO A 32 7.44 16.56 -26.78
C PRO A 32 8.92 16.17 -26.96
N GLU A 33 9.65 16.82 -27.87
CA GLU A 33 11.09 16.63 -28.04
C GLU A 33 11.94 17.11 -26.84
N GLY A 34 11.54 18.19 -26.15
CA GLY A 34 12.30 18.77 -25.03
C GLY A 34 12.20 17.97 -23.73
N SER A 35 10.98 17.55 -23.36
CA SER A 35 10.73 16.71 -22.17
C SER A 35 11.37 15.33 -22.28
N VAL A 36 11.45 14.79 -23.50
CA VAL A 36 12.10 13.51 -23.80
C VAL A 36 13.62 13.56 -23.59
N VAL A 37 14.27 14.62 -24.05
CA VAL A 37 15.73 14.80 -23.87
C VAL A 37 16.06 14.88 -22.38
N GLU A 38 15.27 15.63 -21.62
CA GLU A 38 15.46 15.77 -20.18
C GLU A 38 15.22 14.45 -19.42
N THR A 39 14.16 13.72 -19.75
CA THR A 39 13.87 12.38 -19.20
C THR A 39 15.06 11.44 -19.41
N LYS A 40 15.61 11.38 -20.63
CA LYS A 40 16.79 10.57 -20.94
C LYS A 40 18.01 10.98 -20.12
N GLN A 41 18.18 12.27 -19.86
CA GLN A 41 19.31 12.77 -19.07
C GLN A 41 19.17 12.36 -17.60
N ILE A 42 17.99 12.53 -16.99
CA ILE A 42 17.71 12.11 -15.60
C ILE A 42 18.04 10.63 -15.41
N ILE A 43 17.61 9.78 -16.35
CA ILE A 43 17.86 8.34 -16.34
C ILE A 43 19.36 8.02 -16.40
N ARG A 44 20.10 8.68 -17.29
CA ARG A 44 21.55 8.48 -17.41
C ARG A 44 22.27 8.90 -16.13
N ASP A 45 21.90 10.05 -15.56
CA ASP A 45 22.50 10.56 -14.33
C ASP A 45 22.21 9.63 -13.15
N PHE A 46 20.98 9.10 -13.06
CA PHE A 46 20.60 8.09 -12.08
C PHE A 46 21.48 6.83 -12.18
N LEU A 47 21.61 6.23 -13.37
CA LEU A 47 22.41 5.02 -13.57
C LEU A 47 23.90 5.25 -13.34
N TYR A 48 24.40 6.43 -13.74
CA TYR A 48 25.78 6.83 -13.47
C TYR A 48 26.03 6.94 -11.96
N CYS A 49 25.13 7.58 -11.22
CA CYS A 49 25.20 7.69 -9.77
C CYS A 49 25.11 6.33 -9.07
N LEU A 50 24.33 5.40 -9.60
CA LEU A 50 24.28 4.01 -9.12
C LEU A 50 25.57 3.23 -9.37
N ARG A 51 26.47 3.73 -10.22
CA ARG A 51 27.61 2.96 -10.77
C ARG A 51 27.12 1.65 -11.36
N TYR A 52 26.01 1.73 -12.05
CA TYR A 52 25.32 0.56 -12.55
C TYR A 52 26.14 -0.09 -13.69
N HIS A 53 26.19 -1.42 -13.69
CA HIS A 53 26.84 -2.23 -14.71
C HIS A 53 25.88 -3.33 -15.14
N ALA A 54 25.80 -3.60 -16.45
CA ALA A 54 24.97 -4.68 -16.95
C ALA A 54 25.42 -6.01 -16.36
N PRO A 55 24.57 -6.72 -15.59
CA PRO A 55 24.86 -8.07 -15.22
C PRO A 55 24.77 -8.94 -16.43
N HIS A 56 25.91 -9.45 -16.87
CA HIS A 56 25.99 -10.45 -17.92
C HIS A 56 25.48 -11.82 -17.42
N THR A 57 24.27 -11.84 -16.86
CA THR A 57 23.61 -13.03 -16.33
C THR A 57 23.32 -13.98 -17.50
N PRO A 58 23.86 -15.20 -17.48
CA PRO A 58 23.59 -16.18 -18.50
C PRO A 58 22.10 -16.56 -18.54
N ILE A 59 21.57 -16.73 -19.74
CA ILE A 59 20.22 -17.24 -19.98
C ILE A 59 20.12 -18.67 -19.42
N ASN A 60 19.19 -18.92 -18.49
CA ASN A 60 18.84 -20.26 -18.06
C ASN A 60 17.73 -20.84 -18.97
N TYR A 61 18.13 -21.68 -19.92
CA TYR A 61 17.21 -22.33 -20.85
C TYR A 61 16.28 -23.33 -20.16
N ARG A 62 16.72 -23.96 -19.06
CA ARG A 62 15.89 -24.88 -18.29
C ARG A 62 14.75 -24.13 -17.61
N LEU A 63 15.07 -23.03 -16.94
CA LEU A 63 14.09 -22.16 -16.28
C LEU A 63 13.03 -21.66 -17.28
N ARG A 64 13.45 -21.13 -18.43
CA ARG A 64 12.53 -20.65 -19.48
C ARG A 64 11.61 -21.76 -19.99
N LYS A 65 12.13 -22.98 -20.17
CA LYS A 65 11.31 -24.11 -20.59
C LYS A 65 10.26 -24.46 -19.54
N GLU A 66 10.66 -24.62 -18.28
CA GLU A 66 9.73 -25.00 -17.20
C GLU A 66 8.66 -23.91 -16.96
N VAL A 67 9.02 -22.64 -17.03
CA VAL A 67 8.08 -21.51 -16.94
C VAL A 67 7.13 -21.44 -18.14
N MET A 68 7.62 -21.65 -19.36
CA MET A 68 6.78 -21.73 -20.55
C MET A 68 5.79 -22.90 -20.47
N ASP A 69 6.27 -24.09 -20.09
CA ASP A 69 5.44 -25.28 -19.93
C ASP A 69 4.32 -25.03 -18.90
N GLU A 70 4.66 -24.33 -17.80
CA GLU A 70 3.69 -23.90 -16.79
C GLU A 70 2.63 -22.94 -17.37
N ILE A 71 3.03 -21.87 -18.06
CA ILE A 71 2.08 -20.90 -18.68
C ILE A 71 1.15 -21.58 -19.69
N LEU A 72 1.69 -22.43 -20.56
CA LEU A 72 0.89 -23.15 -21.55
C LEU A 72 -0.09 -24.14 -20.90
N SER A 73 0.23 -24.65 -19.71
CA SER A 73 -0.63 -25.55 -18.96
C SER A 73 -1.82 -24.86 -18.25
N TRP A 74 -1.89 -23.52 -18.28
CA TRP A 74 -3.00 -22.77 -17.68
C TRP A 74 -4.33 -23.02 -18.39
N ASN A 75 -4.29 -23.31 -19.69
CA ASN A 75 -5.48 -23.39 -20.55
C ASN A 75 -6.35 -22.12 -20.48
N ALA A 76 -5.74 -20.96 -20.20
CA ALA A 76 -6.42 -19.67 -20.03
C ALA A 76 -6.62 -18.88 -21.34
N GLY A 77 -6.43 -19.55 -22.50
CA GLY A 77 -6.58 -18.91 -23.81
C GLY A 77 -5.52 -17.86 -24.15
N VAL A 78 -4.36 -17.88 -23.47
CA VAL A 78 -3.23 -17.01 -23.78
C VAL A 78 -2.58 -17.40 -25.12
N ASP A 79 -2.20 -16.42 -25.92
CA ASP A 79 -1.48 -16.69 -27.17
C ASP A 79 0.01 -17.00 -26.92
N ILE A 80 0.65 -17.64 -27.90
CA ILE A 80 2.05 -18.08 -27.77
C ILE A 80 3.03 -16.91 -27.65
N GLY A 81 2.76 -15.79 -28.33
CA GLY A 81 3.62 -14.61 -28.28
C GLY A 81 3.56 -13.96 -26.89
N TYR A 82 2.37 -13.88 -26.30
CA TYR A 82 2.18 -13.49 -24.92
C TYR A 82 2.96 -14.41 -23.97
N ALA A 83 2.83 -15.73 -24.12
CA ALA A 83 3.52 -16.70 -23.27
C ALA A 83 5.06 -16.61 -23.38
N GLU A 84 5.60 -16.45 -24.59
CA GLU A 84 7.04 -16.24 -24.84
C GLU A 84 7.56 -15.00 -24.14
N ALA A 85 6.83 -13.90 -24.30
CA ALA A 85 7.24 -12.61 -23.80
C ALA A 85 7.08 -12.52 -22.27
N LEU A 86 6.03 -13.13 -21.71
CA LEU A 86 5.86 -13.33 -20.28
C LEU A 86 6.98 -14.19 -19.67
N THR A 87 7.32 -15.32 -20.32
CA THR A 87 8.40 -16.20 -19.89
C THR A 87 9.74 -15.45 -19.83
N ASP A 88 10.12 -14.71 -20.88
CA ASP A 88 11.41 -14.01 -20.90
C ASP A 88 11.51 -12.95 -19.79
N THR A 89 10.43 -12.20 -19.57
CA THR A 89 10.32 -11.19 -18.50
C THR A 89 10.48 -11.84 -17.12
N CYS A 90 9.68 -12.85 -16.79
CA CYS A 90 9.67 -13.46 -15.47
C CYS A 90 10.97 -14.22 -15.17
N CYS A 91 11.50 -14.97 -16.14
CA CYS A 91 12.78 -15.66 -15.97
C CYS A 91 13.92 -14.67 -15.78
N THR A 92 13.93 -13.56 -16.52
CA THR A 92 15.03 -12.61 -16.35
C THR A 92 14.99 -11.93 -14.98
N ILE A 93 13.81 -11.56 -14.46
CA ILE A 93 13.69 -11.03 -13.09
C ILE A 93 14.28 -12.03 -12.08
N ALA A 94 13.90 -13.30 -12.18
CA ALA A 94 14.40 -14.34 -11.28
C ALA A 94 15.93 -14.54 -11.38
N GLU A 95 16.46 -14.63 -12.60
CA GLU A 95 17.89 -14.86 -12.87
C GLU A 95 18.75 -13.67 -12.45
N SER A 96 18.27 -12.45 -12.67
CA SER A 96 19.04 -11.25 -12.38
C SER A 96 18.91 -10.86 -10.92
N ALA A 97 17.71 -10.58 -10.43
CA ALA A 97 17.50 -10.03 -9.09
C ALA A 97 17.76 -11.05 -7.96
N TYR A 98 17.63 -12.36 -8.25
CA TYR A 98 17.72 -13.43 -7.25
C TYR A 98 18.82 -14.45 -7.57
N ARG A 99 19.91 -14.00 -8.21
CA ARG A 99 21.07 -14.84 -8.57
C ARG A 99 21.70 -15.58 -7.40
N HIS A 100 21.53 -15.06 -6.18
CA HIS A 100 22.07 -15.60 -4.94
C HIS A 100 21.22 -16.75 -4.38
N THR A 101 20.01 -16.94 -4.90
CA THR A 101 19.11 -18.02 -4.47
C THR A 101 19.29 -19.27 -5.33
N SER A 102 18.78 -20.42 -4.86
CA SER A 102 18.88 -21.67 -5.62
C SER A 102 17.97 -21.66 -6.85
N TYR A 103 18.18 -22.62 -7.76
CA TYR A 103 17.33 -22.82 -8.93
C TYR A 103 15.84 -22.94 -8.56
N ASP A 104 15.51 -23.68 -7.51
CA ASP A 104 14.11 -23.91 -7.11
C ASP A 104 13.44 -22.61 -6.64
N HIS A 105 14.18 -21.74 -5.94
CA HIS A 105 13.68 -20.42 -5.56
C HIS A 105 13.49 -19.52 -6.77
N GLN A 106 14.44 -19.51 -7.71
CA GLN A 106 14.30 -18.75 -8.97
C GLN A 106 13.10 -19.23 -9.79
N LEU A 107 12.87 -20.54 -9.87
CA LEU A 107 11.69 -21.11 -10.54
C LEU A 107 10.39 -20.67 -9.85
N LEU A 108 10.32 -20.78 -8.53
CA LEU A 108 9.16 -20.34 -7.75
C LEU A 108 8.87 -18.85 -7.96
N ILE A 109 9.89 -17.99 -7.87
CA ILE A 109 9.76 -16.54 -8.08
C ILE A 109 9.33 -16.22 -9.52
N ALA A 110 9.89 -16.92 -10.51
CA ALA A 110 9.51 -16.74 -11.90
C ALA A 110 8.03 -17.09 -12.11
N ILE A 111 7.60 -18.26 -11.65
CA ILE A 111 6.19 -18.70 -11.74
C ILE A 111 5.27 -17.72 -10.98
N TYR A 112 5.64 -17.29 -9.77
CA TYR A 112 4.86 -16.29 -9.03
C TYR A 112 4.69 -14.99 -9.84
N THR A 113 5.79 -14.52 -10.43
CA THR A 113 5.77 -13.32 -11.27
C THR A 113 4.87 -13.50 -12.50
N THR A 114 4.83 -14.70 -13.09
CA THR A 114 3.92 -14.96 -14.22
C THR A 114 2.46 -14.79 -13.83
N TYR A 115 2.06 -15.24 -12.63
CA TYR A 115 0.71 -15.03 -12.12
C TYR A 115 0.41 -13.56 -11.87
N CYS A 116 1.33 -12.82 -11.24
CA CYS A 116 1.13 -11.39 -10.99
C CYS A 116 0.93 -10.58 -12.28
N VAL A 117 1.71 -10.86 -13.32
CA VAL A 117 1.57 -10.19 -14.62
C VAL A 117 0.26 -10.61 -15.32
N TYR A 118 -0.11 -11.89 -15.25
CA TYR A 118 -1.41 -12.34 -15.76
C TYR A 118 -2.59 -11.59 -15.11
N VAL A 119 -2.52 -11.37 -13.79
CA VAL A 119 -3.55 -10.66 -13.02
C VAL A 119 -3.60 -9.17 -13.38
N ASP A 120 -2.44 -8.56 -13.62
CA ASP A 120 -2.34 -7.18 -14.11
C ASP A 120 -3.11 -7.02 -15.44
N ASP A 121 -2.92 -7.97 -16.37
CA ASP A 121 -3.66 -8.02 -17.64
C ASP A 121 -5.11 -8.51 -17.49
N LEU A 122 -5.45 -9.17 -16.37
CA LEU A 122 -6.80 -9.72 -16.15
C LEU A 122 -7.82 -8.60 -16.04
N GLY A 123 -7.48 -7.45 -15.44
CA GLY A 123 -8.42 -6.34 -15.30
C GLY A 123 -8.90 -5.75 -16.64
N GLN A 124 -8.13 -5.91 -17.72
CA GLN A 124 -8.56 -5.55 -19.08
C GLN A 124 -9.52 -6.58 -19.70
N ARG A 125 -9.38 -7.85 -19.31
CA ARG A 125 -10.06 -8.99 -19.93
C ARG A 125 -11.33 -9.40 -19.19
N ASP A 126 -11.25 -9.45 -17.86
CA ASP A 126 -12.30 -9.85 -16.95
C ASP A 126 -12.16 -9.10 -15.61
N LEU A 127 -12.66 -7.86 -15.60
CA LEU A 127 -12.66 -7.01 -14.40
C LEU A 127 -13.54 -7.59 -13.27
N ASP A 128 -14.56 -8.39 -13.62
CA ASP A 128 -15.44 -9.03 -12.64
C ASP A 128 -14.71 -10.15 -11.89
N ALA A 129 -13.88 -10.95 -12.57
CA ALA A 129 -13.02 -11.93 -11.93
C ALA A 129 -12.07 -11.27 -10.93
N LEU A 130 -11.39 -10.18 -11.34
CA LEU A 130 -10.50 -9.42 -10.48
C LEU A 130 -11.24 -8.80 -9.29
N GLY A 131 -12.40 -8.16 -9.53
CA GLY A 131 -13.19 -7.49 -8.49
C GLY A 131 -13.90 -8.42 -7.50
N ASN A 132 -14.04 -9.72 -7.83
CA ASN A 132 -14.60 -10.73 -6.92
C ASN A 132 -13.55 -11.64 -6.30
N PHE A 133 -12.27 -11.51 -6.67
CA PHE A 133 -11.23 -12.42 -6.23
C PHE A 133 -11.11 -12.47 -4.70
N ILE A 134 -10.98 -11.32 -4.02
CA ILE A 134 -10.79 -11.28 -2.56
C ILE A 134 -12.00 -11.88 -1.84
N LYS A 135 -13.20 -11.52 -2.27
CA LYS A 135 -14.45 -12.08 -1.73
C LYS A 135 -14.47 -13.61 -1.83
N ARG A 136 -14.23 -14.16 -3.03
CA ARG A 136 -14.22 -15.61 -3.27
C ARG A 136 -13.09 -16.30 -2.49
N PHE A 137 -11.92 -15.67 -2.44
CA PHE A 137 -10.75 -16.18 -1.74
C PHE A 137 -11.02 -16.34 -0.24
N VAL A 138 -11.53 -15.28 0.41
CA VAL A 138 -11.90 -15.28 1.84
C VAL A 138 -13.01 -16.29 2.13
N ALA A 139 -14.03 -16.35 1.28
CA ALA A 139 -15.14 -17.28 1.40
C ALA A 139 -14.77 -18.74 1.04
N ARG A 140 -13.53 -18.97 0.57
CA ARG A 140 -13.03 -20.27 0.09
C ARG A 140 -13.89 -20.85 -1.05
N GLU A 141 -14.48 -19.97 -1.86
CA GLU A 141 -15.24 -20.33 -3.06
C GLU A 141 -14.31 -20.61 -4.25
N ASP A 142 -14.88 -21.24 -5.28
CA ASP A 142 -14.26 -21.36 -6.61
C ASP A 142 -13.98 -19.96 -7.18
N LEU A 143 -12.71 -19.69 -7.51
CA LEU A 143 -12.23 -18.39 -8.01
C LEU A 143 -12.66 -18.14 -9.46
N ARG A 144 -13.12 -19.17 -10.17
CA ARG A 144 -13.60 -19.16 -11.57
C ARG A 144 -12.57 -18.77 -12.62
N ASP A 145 -11.30 -18.66 -12.24
CA ASP A 145 -10.18 -18.47 -13.14
C ASP A 145 -9.08 -19.50 -12.81
N PRO A 146 -8.63 -20.31 -13.79
CA PRO A 146 -7.68 -21.38 -13.55
C PRO A 146 -6.30 -20.89 -13.10
N VAL A 147 -5.91 -19.66 -13.45
CA VAL A 147 -4.63 -19.05 -13.07
C VAL A 147 -4.70 -18.51 -11.64
N LEU A 148 -5.82 -17.89 -11.25
CA LEU A 148 -6.05 -17.47 -9.86
C LEU A 148 -6.02 -18.68 -8.89
N GLU A 149 -6.62 -19.80 -9.31
CA GLU A 149 -6.57 -21.06 -8.55
C GLU A 149 -5.14 -21.60 -8.39
N ARG A 150 -4.29 -21.46 -9.42
CA ARG A 150 -2.89 -21.86 -9.37
C ARG A 150 -2.05 -20.95 -8.48
N LEU A 151 -2.29 -19.63 -8.53
CA LEU A 151 -1.64 -18.68 -7.64
C LEU A 151 -1.91 -19.00 -6.16
N VAL A 152 -3.16 -19.32 -5.82
CA VAL A 152 -3.52 -19.69 -4.44
C VAL A 152 -2.86 -21.00 -4.00
N ARG A 153 -2.71 -21.98 -4.90
CA ARG A 153 -1.92 -23.20 -4.59
C ARG A 153 -0.46 -22.85 -4.33
N GLN A 154 0.14 -21.97 -5.13
CA GLN A 154 1.53 -21.58 -4.92
C GLN A 154 1.77 -20.90 -3.57
N PHE A 155 0.80 -20.12 -3.05
CA PHE A 155 0.90 -19.56 -1.70
C PHE A 155 1.12 -20.64 -0.63
N GLN A 156 0.50 -21.81 -0.80
CA GLN A 156 0.64 -22.94 0.11
C GLN A 156 2.05 -23.53 0.04
N ASP A 157 2.56 -23.71 -1.18
CA ASP A 157 3.89 -24.29 -1.43
C ASP A 157 5.03 -23.38 -0.95
N MET A 158 4.83 -22.05 -0.93
CA MET A 158 5.84 -21.09 -0.48
C MET A 158 6.33 -21.32 0.96
N HIS A 159 5.51 -21.97 1.80
CA HIS A 159 5.90 -22.33 3.17
C HIS A 159 7.03 -23.34 3.21
N GLU A 160 7.32 -24.09 2.14
CA GLU A 160 8.49 -24.97 2.08
C GLU A 160 9.80 -24.16 1.93
N TYR A 161 9.73 -23.03 1.21
CA TYR A 161 10.89 -22.26 0.77
C TYR A 161 11.19 -21.01 1.61
N TYR A 162 10.18 -20.39 2.22
CA TYR A 162 10.31 -19.10 2.90
C TYR A 162 9.89 -19.15 4.38
N PRO A 163 10.50 -18.31 5.24
CA PRO A 163 10.03 -18.17 6.62
C PRO A 163 8.55 -17.79 6.64
N ARG A 164 7.82 -18.30 7.63
CA ARG A 164 6.37 -18.11 7.73
C ARG A 164 5.97 -16.64 7.66
N LEU A 165 6.63 -15.80 8.45
CA LEU A 165 6.36 -14.35 8.47
C LEU A 165 6.53 -13.72 7.08
N SER A 166 7.48 -14.21 6.29
CA SER A 166 7.69 -13.78 4.90
C SER A 166 6.54 -14.23 4.01
N VAL A 167 6.11 -15.50 4.09
CA VAL A 167 4.99 -16.00 3.27
C VAL A 167 3.69 -15.27 3.58
N ASP A 168 3.36 -15.10 4.87
CA ASP A 168 2.15 -14.39 5.29
C ASP A 168 2.14 -12.94 4.74
N ASN A 169 3.30 -12.27 4.72
CA ASN A 169 3.42 -10.91 4.16
C ASN A 169 3.37 -10.92 2.62
N ILE A 170 4.01 -11.87 1.95
CA ILE A 170 3.97 -12.04 0.48
C ILE A 170 2.52 -12.19 0.03
N VAL A 171 1.77 -13.09 0.67
CA VAL A 171 0.36 -13.33 0.33
C VAL A 171 -0.47 -12.08 0.58
N THR A 172 -0.39 -11.50 1.78
CA THR A 172 -1.17 -10.29 2.11
C THR A 172 -0.89 -9.14 1.14
N LYS A 173 0.39 -8.94 0.76
CA LYS A 173 0.79 -7.91 -0.22
C LYS A 173 0.31 -8.23 -1.65
N THR A 174 0.23 -9.50 -2.01
CA THR A 174 -0.36 -9.93 -3.29
C THR A 174 -1.86 -9.63 -3.32
N LEU A 175 -2.60 -9.90 -2.24
CA LEU A 175 -4.01 -9.57 -2.12
C LEU A 175 -4.25 -8.05 -2.24
N GLU A 176 -3.42 -7.24 -1.58
CA GLU A 176 -3.48 -5.77 -1.68
C GLU A 176 -3.23 -5.27 -3.11
N ALA A 177 -2.34 -5.90 -3.84
CA ALA A 177 -2.06 -5.55 -5.23
C ALA A 177 -3.22 -5.85 -6.16
N MET A 178 -3.95 -6.95 -5.97
CA MET A 178 -5.15 -7.21 -6.76
C MET A 178 -6.23 -6.15 -6.54
N ILE A 179 -6.39 -5.69 -5.30
CA ILE A 179 -7.29 -4.57 -4.97
C ILE A 179 -6.82 -3.29 -5.67
N GLY A 180 -5.51 -3.02 -5.63
CA GLY A 180 -4.90 -1.88 -6.32
C GLY A 180 -5.14 -1.91 -7.84
N MET A 181 -4.91 -3.06 -8.48
CA MET A 181 -5.13 -3.24 -9.93
C MET A 181 -6.61 -3.02 -10.28
N TYR A 182 -7.53 -3.53 -9.46
CA TYR A 182 -8.96 -3.25 -9.64
C TYR A 182 -9.28 -1.75 -9.52
N ILE A 183 -8.63 -1.03 -8.59
CA ILE A 183 -8.77 0.43 -8.49
C ILE A 183 -8.28 1.09 -9.77
N GLU A 184 -7.08 0.76 -10.28
CA GLU A 184 -6.53 1.34 -11.52
C GLU A 184 -7.51 1.23 -12.70
N PHE A 185 -8.14 0.06 -12.90
CA PHE A 185 -9.12 -0.12 -13.97
C PHE A 185 -10.44 0.61 -13.73
N THR A 186 -10.90 0.70 -12.48
CA THR A 186 -12.19 1.33 -12.16
C THR A 186 -12.12 2.84 -11.99
N THR A 187 -10.93 3.40 -11.75
CA THR A 187 -10.68 4.84 -11.64
C THR A 187 -10.01 5.43 -12.87
N LYS A 188 -10.01 4.72 -14.00
CA LYS A 188 -9.41 5.24 -15.23
C LYS A 188 -10.06 6.56 -15.64
N GLY A 189 -9.24 7.59 -15.80
CA GLY A 189 -9.69 8.96 -16.11
C GLY A 189 -10.20 9.76 -14.91
N MET A 190 -10.11 9.23 -13.68
CA MET A 190 -10.38 10.01 -12.47
C MET A 190 -9.35 11.13 -12.34
N VAL A 191 -9.83 12.36 -12.14
CA VAL A 191 -8.96 13.52 -11.91
C VAL A 191 -8.46 13.50 -10.47
N VAL A 192 -7.15 13.55 -10.29
CA VAL A 192 -6.53 13.72 -8.98
C VAL A 192 -6.70 15.17 -8.51
N ALA A 193 -7.28 15.35 -7.33
CA ALA A 193 -7.48 16.65 -6.72
C ALA A 193 -6.12 17.29 -6.34
N PRO A 194 -5.92 18.59 -6.61
CA PRO A 194 -4.78 19.31 -6.08
C PRO A 194 -4.74 19.20 -4.55
N GLY A 195 -3.61 18.77 -3.99
CA GLY A 195 -3.44 18.56 -2.56
C GLY A 195 -3.79 17.16 -2.05
N ALA A 196 -4.20 16.21 -2.91
CA ALA A 196 -4.29 14.79 -2.56
C ALA A 196 -2.89 14.13 -2.53
N LEU A 197 -2.00 14.63 -1.67
CA LEU A 197 -0.58 14.29 -1.61
C LEU A 197 -0.32 12.83 -1.22
N MET A 198 -1.20 12.22 -0.44
CA MET A 198 -1.11 10.84 0.03
C MET A 198 -1.66 9.84 -0.97
N TYR A 199 -2.55 10.26 -1.88
CA TYR A 199 -3.20 9.36 -2.85
C TYR A 199 -2.21 8.69 -3.82
N PRO A 200 -1.25 9.41 -4.46
CA PRO A 200 -0.25 8.78 -5.32
C PRO A 200 0.58 7.72 -4.58
N ALA A 201 1.01 8.02 -3.34
CA ALA A 201 1.77 7.09 -2.52
C ALA A 201 0.93 5.87 -2.12
N PHE A 202 -0.34 6.08 -1.79
CA PHE A 202 -1.29 5.00 -1.52
C PHE A 202 -1.45 4.07 -2.71
N MET A 203 -1.74 4.60 -3.91
CA MET A 203 -1.90 3.79 -5.12
C MET A 203 -0.64 2.98 -5.39
N ARG A 204 0.53 3.63 -5.30
CA ARG A 204 1.83 2.98 -5.46
C ARG A 204 2.04 1.82 -4.50
N LEU A 205 1.78 2.01 -3.20
CA LEU A 205 1.95 0.96 -2.19
C LEU A 205 0.96 -0.20 -2.37
N LYS A 206 -0.23 0.07 -2.92
CA LYS A 206 -1.19 -0.98 -3.24
C LYS A 206 -0.75 -1.78 -4.44
N THR A 207 -0.43 -1.14 -5.57
CA THR A 207 -0.17 -1.85 -6.84
C THR A 207 1.27 -2.31 -7.02
N GLY A 208 2.20 -1.87 -6.15
CA GLY A 208 3.64 -2.10 -6.30
C GLY A 208 4.13 -3.54 -6.14
N ILE A 209 3.53 -4.35 -5.26
CA ILE A 209 4.01 -5.70 -4.87
C ILE A 209 5.46 -5.67 -4.30
N GLY A 210 6.05 -4.49 -4.05
CA GLY A 210 7.46 -4.34 -3.69
C GLY A 210 7.88 -5.10 -2.44
N ALA A 211 7.02 -5.18 -1.41
CA ALA A 211 7.32 -5.96 -0.21
C ALA A 211 7.43 -7.47 -0.47
N ALA A 212 6.64 -8.04 -1.41
CA ALA A 212 6.77 -9.46 -1.74
C ALA A 212 8.13 -9.75 -2.39
N TYR A 213 8.53 -8.92 -3.36
CA TYR A 213 9.84 -9.02 -3.99
C TYR A 213 11.00 -8.74 -3.03
N ALA A 214 10.84 -7.82 -2.08
CA ALA A 214 11.79 -7.63 -0.99
C ALA A 214 11.97 -8.92 -0.17
N LEU A 215 10.87 -9.57 0.22
CA LEU A 215 10.88 -10.77 1.04
C LEU A 215 11.44 -12.01 0.33
N PHE A 216 11.31 -12.12 -1.00
CA PHE A 216 11.90 -13.22 -1.77
C PHE A 216 13.44 -13.28 -1.69
N ASN A 217 14.09 -12.22 -1.22
CA ASN A 217 15.54 -12.22 -0.99
C ASN A 217 15.97 -13.08 0.20
N PHE A 218 15.06 -13.40 1.13
CA PHE A 218 15.35 -14.02 2.43
C PHE A 218 14.74 -15.42 2.52
N VAL A 219 15.37 -16.37 1.82
CA VAL A 219 14.96 -17.78 1.71
C VAL A 219 15.19 -18.58 3.00
N LYS A 220 14.48 -19.66 3.27
CA LYS A 220 14.77 -20.51 4.43
C LYS A 220 16.21 -21.02 4.43
N GLY A 221 16.81 -21.06 5.61
CA GLY A 221 18.17 -21.58 5.81
C GLY A 221 19.28 -20.61 5.40
N TRP A 222 18.97 -19.41 4.89
CA TRP A 222 19.97 -18.37 4.63
C TRP A 222 20.65 -17.87 5.91
N ARG A 223 19.96 -17.98 7.05
CA ARG A 223 20.42 -17.63 8.40
C ARG A 223 19.67 -18.41 9.47
N ASP A 224 20.13 -18.27 10.72
CA ASP A 224 19.40 -18.68 11.93
C ASP A 224 17.95 -18.18 11.91
N PRO A 225 16.95 -19.07 12.13
CA PRO A 225 15.53 -18.70 12.11
C PRO A 225 15.10 -17.67 13.16
N SER A 226 15.87 -17.47 14.22
CA SER A 226 15.61 -16.44 15.23
C SER A 226 16.10 -15.05 14.81
N ASP A 227 16.96 -14.96 13.77
CA ASP A 227 17.42 -13.69 13.25
C ASP A 227 16.36 -13.05 12.34
N ASN A 228 15.62 -12.11 12.94
CA ASN A 228 14.60 -11.32 12.29
C ASN A 228 15.10 -9.95 11.79
N PHE A 229 16.40 -9.69 11.83
CA PHE A 229 16.98 -8.39 11.46
C PHE A 229 16.62 -7.93 10.06
N TYR A 230 16.51 -8.85 9.11
CA TYR A 230 16.19 -8.49 7.72
C TYR A 230 14.84 -7.76 7.59
N LEU A 231 13.93 -7.94 8.55
CA LEU A 231 12.61 -7.31 8.55
C LEU A 231 12.66 -5.78 8.61
N GLN A 232 13.68 -5.20 9.26
CA GLN A 232 13.85 -3.75 9.27
C GLN A 232 14.37 -3.17 7.94
N LEU A 233 14.87 -4.02 7.04
CA LEU A 233 15.25 -3.63 5.69
C LEU A 233 14.06 -3.65 4.73
N ILE A 234 13.05 -4.48 4.99
CA ILE A 234 11.92 -4.71 4.07
C ILE A 234 11.25 -3.40 3.62
N PRO A 235 10.95 -2.41 4.50
CA PRO A 235 10.31 -1.17 4.05
C PRO A 235 11.19 -0.32 3.12
N GLU A 236 12.51 -0.30 3.32
CA GLU A 236 13.41 0.44 2.44
C GLU A 236 13.59 -0.28 1.09
N ILE A 237 13.67 -1.63 1.10
CA ILE A 237 13.71 -2.44 -0.13
C ILE A 237 12.39 -2.37 -0.90
N GLU A 238 11.25 -2.39 -0.21
CA GLU A 238 9.91 -2.19 -0.79
C GLU A 238 9.84 -0.80 -1.45
N HIS A 239 10.21 0.25 -0.70
CA HIS A 239 10.20 1.61 -1.24
C HIS A 239 11.08 1.74 -2.49
N TYR A 240 12.29 1.16 -2.45
CA TYR A 240 13.19 1.07 -3.61
C TYR A 240 12.55 0.32 -4.77
N THR A 241 11.97 -0.85 -4.51
CA THR A 241 11.38 -1.72 -5.55
C THR A 241 10.21 -1.02 -6.22
N ASP A 242 9.33 -0.40 -5.45
CA ASP A 242 8.22 0.38 -5.98
C ASP A 242 8.73 1.65 -6.69
N SER A 243 9.78 2.30 -6.16
CA SER A 243 10.38 3.49 -6.76
C SER A 243 10.92 3.18 -8.13
N ILE A 244 11.64 2.07 -8.24
CA ILE A 244 12.07 1.57 -9.52
C ILE A 244 10.85 1.24 -10.35
N LYS A 245 9.88 0.42 -9.93
CA LYS A 245 8.69 0.08 -10.76
C LYS A 245 8.08 1.30 -11.46
N TYR A 246 7.89 2.41 -10.75
CA TYR A 246 7.24 3.61 -11.30
C TYR A 246 8.19 4.60 -11.97
N ALA A 247 9.44 4.68 -11.52
CA ALA A 247 10.48 5.33 -12.30
C ALA A 247 10.87 4.46 -13.51
N SER A 248 10.48 3.18 -13.54
CA SER A 248 10.75 2.09 -14.50
C SER A 248 9.61 1.82 -15.46
N SER A 249 8.41 2.37 -15.21
CA SER A 249 7.70 3.08 -16.27
C SER A 249 8.75 3.90 -17.04
N SER A 250 9.54 4.83 -16.49
CA SER A 250 10.61 5.50 -17.28
C SER A 250 11.92 4.74 -17.53
N LEU A 251 12.33 3.79 -16.69
CA LEU A 251 13.69 3.21 -16.53
C LEU A 251 13.90 1.72 -16.91
N THR A 252 12.88 0.89 -17.15
CA THR A 252 13.14 -0.54 -17.48
C THR A 252 13.86 -0.73 -18.83
N ILE A 253 14.11 0.36 -19.56
CA ILE A 253 14.61 0.35 -20.94
C ILE A 253 16.02 0.82 -21.10
N ALA A 254 16.56 1.53 -20.12
CA ALA A 254 18.02 1.67 -20.06
C ALA A 254 18.71 0.30 -20.10
N PHE A 255 17.99 -0.74 -19.68
CA PHE A 255 18.48 -2.10 -19.62
C PHE A 255 18.23 -2.95 -20.88
N MET A 256 17.22 -2.62 -21.71
CA MET A 256 17.11 -3.18 -23.07
C MET A 256 18.27 -2.72 -23.98
N ILE A 257 18.83 -1.53 -23.73
CA ILE A 257 19.84 -0.90 -24.59
C ILE A 257 21.22 -1.56 -24.47
N LEU A 258 21.54 -2.21 -23.34
CA LEU A 258 22.86 -2.85 -23.17
C LEU A 258 22.92 -4.28 -23.71
N THR A 259 21.79 -4.93 -24.01
CA THR A 259 21.76 -6.30 -24.53
C THR A 259 21.75 -6.36 -26.06
N ASP A 260 21.15 -5.39 -26.76
CA ASP A 260 21.09 -5.41 -28.23
C ASP A 260 22.42 -5.06 -28.92
N SER A 261 23.31 -4.32 -28.24
CA SER A 261 24.65 -4.00 -28.78
C SER A 261 25.58 -5.21 -28.86
N THR A 262 25.32 -6.29 -28.11
CA THR A 262 26.14 -7.51 -28.13
C THR A 262 25.73 -8.53 -29.18
N ARG A 263 24.56 -8.36 -29.82
CA ARG A 263 24.13 -9.23 -30.94
C ARG A 263 24.70 -8.81 -32.30
N ARG A 264 25.41 -7.67 -32.39
CA ARG A 264 25.92 -7.13 -33.66
C ARG A 264 27.43 -6.90 -33.76
N SER A 265 28.23 -7.27 -32.75
CA SER A 265 29.69 -7.19 -32.88
C SER A 265 30.39 -8.49 -32.48
N ASP A 266 30.40 -9.44 -33.42
CA ASP A 266 31.61 -10.23 -33.62
C ASP A 266 32.70 -9.27 -34.11
N ASN A 267 33.50 -8.74 -33.18
CA ASN A 267 34.95 -8.55 -33.32
C ASN A 267 35.49 -7.65 -32.20
N SER A 268 36.66 -8.05 -31.72
CA SER A 268 37.51 -7.38 -30.74
C SER A 268 37.59 -5.85 -30.87
N ALA A 269 37.09 -5.10 -29.88
CA ALA A 269 37.54 -3.73 -29.61
C ALA A 269 37.27 -3.35 -28.15
N THR A 270 38.21 -2.61 -27.57
CA THR A 270 38.34 -2.25 -26.14
C THR A 270 37.29 -1.24 -25.63
N CYS A 271 37.10 -1.24 -24.30
CA CYS A 271 36.07 -0.52 -23.51
C CYS A 271 35.91 1.01 -23.72
N GLU A 272 36.76 1.69 -24.49
CA GLU A 272 36.65 3.16 -24.67
C GLU A 272 35.76 3.59 -25.85
N SER A 273 35.47 2.70 -26.82
CA SER A 273 34.59 3.07 -27.96
C SER A 273 33.09 2.89 -27.72
N ALA A 274 32.70 2.21 -26.62
CA ALA A 274 31.30 2.00 -26.25
C ALA A 274 30.62 3.28 -25.73
N TYR A 275 31.39 4.23 -25.17
CA TYR A 275 30.86 5.46 -24.59
C TYR A 275 30.36 6.47 -25.64
N HIS A 276 30.99 6.52 -26.83
CA HIS A 276 30.58 7.45 -27.89
C HIS A 276 29.41 6.92 -28.75
N SER A 277 29.23 5.61 -28.85
CA SER A 277 28.16 4.98 -29.66
C SER A 277 26.77 5.05 -29.00
N ILE A 278 26.69 5.36 -27.71
CA ILE A 278 25.43 5.54 -26.96
C ILE A 278 24.72 6.86 -27.35
N SER A 279 25.45 7.82 -27.90
CA SER A 279 24.92 9.16 -28.21
C SER A 279 24.08 9.24 -29.49
N SER A 280 24.15 8.24 -30.37
CA SER A 280 23.65 8.35 -31.76
C SER A 280 22.48 7.42 -32.11
N CYS A 281 21.93 6.66 -31.16
CA CYS A 281 20.95 5.62 -31.46
C CYS A 281 19.49 6.14 -31.33
N PRO A 282 18.74 6.28 -32.44
CA PRO A 282 17.35 6.73 -32.41
C PRO A 282 16.39 5.74 -31.73
N ASP A 283 16.76 4.45 -31.62
CA ASP A 283 15.95 3.37 -31.01
C ASP A 283 15.93 3.38 -29.46
N ILE A 284 16.71 4.26 -28.81
CA ILE A 284 16.65 4.48 -27.35
C ILE A 284 15.27 5.00 -26.92
N SER A 285 14.56 5.63 -27.86
CA SER A 285 13.28 6.27 -27.59
C SER A 285 12.17 5.22 -27.45
N SER A 286 11.94 4.36 -28.44
CA SER A 286 10.75 3.49 -28.57
C SER A 286 10.45 2.52 -27.41
N SER A 287 11.37 2.36 -26.46
CA SER A 287 11.29 1.29 -25.49
C SER A 287 10.84 1.79 -24.10
N LEU A 288 11.24 3.00 -23.66
CA LEU A 288 11.05 3.57 -22.30
C LEU A 288 9.54 3.61 -21.91
N SER A 289 9.02 3.01 -20.83
CA SER A 289 7.55 2.95 -20.60
C SER A 289 6.89 4.25 -20.15
N PHE A 290 7.53 5.17 -19.41
CA PHE A 290 7.02 6.51 -19.13
C PHE A 290 7.16 7.36 -20.38
N TYR A 291 8.18 7.10 -21.18
CA TYR A 291 8.26 7.68 -22.50
C TYR A 291 7.18 7.11 -23.43
N LYS A 292 6.83 5.81 -23.38
CA LYS A 292 5.72 5.19 -24.11
C LYS A 292 4.39 5.68 -23.58
N GLU A 293 4.23 5.84 -22.27
CA GLU A 293 3.08 6.42 -21.58
C GLU A 293 2.94 7.88 -21.98
N ILE A 294 4.02 8.69 -21.95
CA ILE A 294 4.04 10.06 -22.46
C ILE A 294 3.68 10.08 -23.95
N LEU A 295 4.28 9.20 -24.76
CA LEU A 295 4.00 9.10 -26.19
C LEU A 295 2.56 8.63 -26.47
N ALA A 296 2.00 7.78 -25.62
CA ALA A 296 0.65 7.26 -25.68
C ALA A 296 -0.38 8.18 -25.00
N GLY A 297 0.08 9.24 -24.33
CA GLY A 297 -0.76 10.17 -23.57
C GLY A 297 -1.37 9.57 -22.29
N GLU A 298 -0.78 8.53 -21.72
CA GLU A 298 -1.22 7.91 -20.46
C GLU A 298 -0.90 8.81 -19.27
N THR A 299 -1.92 9.19 -18.52
CA THR A 299 -1.84 10.12 -17.38
C THR A 299 -2.16 9.47 -16.04
N ASP A 300 -2.42 8.16 -16.02
CA ASP A 300 -2.81 7.35 -14.86
C ASP A 300 -1.62 6.69 -14.13
N ASN A 301 -0.38 6.99 -14.53
CA ASN A 301 0.82 6.52 -13.86
C ASN A 301 1.21 7.38 -12.63
N TYR A 302 2.01 6.81 -11.72
CA TYR A 302 2.43 7.46 -10.47
C TYR A 302 3.03 8.86 -10.65
N ILE A 303 3.87 9.08 -11.65
CA ILE A 303 4.52 10.38 -11.89
C ILE A 303 3.46 11.43 -12.21
N ASN A 304 2.51 11.11 -13.09
CA ASN A 304 1.41 12.01 -13.44
C ASN A 304 0.41 12.21 -12.29
N LEU A 305 0.13 11.16 -11.51
CA LEU A 305 -0.71 11.27 -10.31
C LEU A 305 -0.05 12.22 -9.28
N ARG A 306 1.25 12.06 -9.01
CA ARG A 306 2.02 12.89 -8.08
C ARG A 306 2.18 14.32 -8.61
N ALA A 307 2.47 14.49 -9.89
CA ALA A 307 2.53 15.81 -10.54
C ALA A 307 1.20 16.56 -10.42
N SER A 308 0.08 15.85 -10.62
CA SER A 308 -1.27 16.43 -10.45
C SER A 308 -1.57 16.78 -8.99
N ALA A 309 -1.25 15.90 -8.04
CA ALA A 309 -1.47 16.17 -6.62
C ALA A 309 -0.63 17.36 -6.11
N GLU A 310 0.66 17.41 -6.48
CA GLU A 310 1.62 18.42 -6.02
C GLU A 310 1.61 19.71 -6.86
N GLN A 311 0.88 19.73 -7.98
CA GLN A 311 0.87 20.82 -8.95
C GLN A 311 2.28 21.13 -9.49
N LYS A 312 3.00 20.07 -9.88
CA LYS A 312 4.36 20.12 -10.44
C LYS A 312 4.38 19.60 -11.87
N ASP A 313 5.45 19.93 -12.59
CA ASP A 313 5.74 19.30 -13.88
C ASP A 313 6.15 17.82 -13.68
N PRO A 314 5.64 16.86 -14.49
CA PRO A 314 6.01 15.45 -14.40
C PRO A 314 7.51 15.17 -14.44
N VAL A 315 8.29 15.95 -15.20
CA VAL A 315 9.75 15.78 -15.30
C VAL A 315 10.45 16.19 -14.00
N VAL A 316 9.93 17.19 -13.29
CA VAL A 316 10.42 17.58 -11.96
C VAL A 316 10.15 16.45 -10.97
N VAL A 317 8.95 15.87 -10.98
CA VAL A 317 8.60 14.73 -10.13
C VAL A 317 9.49 13.51 -10.42
N LEU A 318 9.79 13.23 -11.69
CA LEU A 318 10.71 12.16 -12.07
C LEU A 318 12.12 12.38 -11.50
N ARG A 319 12.61 13.62 -11.53
CA ARG A 319 13.93 13.99 -10.96
C ARG A 319 13.97 13.79 -9.45
N GLU A 320 12.95 14.30 -8.74
CA GLU A 320 12.79 14.12 -7.29
C GLU A 320 12.73 12.64 -6.93
N LEU A 321 11.95 11.84 -7.67
CA LEU A 321 11.84 10.41 -7.45
C LEU A 321 13.18 9.68 -7.66
N ALA A 322 13.96 10.08 -8.67
CA ALA A 322 15.29 9.52 -8.89
C ALA A 322 16.24 9.80 -7.71
N GLU A 323 16.22 11.01 -7.17
CA GLU A 323 17.00 11.41 -6.00
C GLU A 323 16.56 10.66 -4.73
N GLU A 324 15.25 10.60 -4.45
CA GLU A 324 14.65 9.83 -3.35
C GLU A 324 15.05 8.34 -3.41
N THR A 325 15.10 7.77 -4.62
CA THR A 325 15.51 6.39 -4.85
C THR A 325 17.00 6.18 -4.56
N LEU A 326 17.86 7.10 -5.00
CA LEU A 326 19.30 7.06 -4.69
C LEU A 326 19.55 7.15 -3.18
N ASP A 327 18.82 8.02 -2.47
CA ASP A 327 18.93 8.14 -1.01
C ASP A 327 18.48 6.87 -0.30
N THR A 328 17.41 6.24 -0.78
CA THR A 328 16.95 4.95 -0.25
C THR A 328 18.02 3.87 -0.40
N ILE A 329 18.69 3.79 -1.55
CA ILE A 329 19.77 2.82 -1.80
C ILE A 329 20.95 3.06 -0.86
N ARG A 330 21.34 4.33 -0.64
CA ARG A 330 22.40 4.68 0.32
C ARG A 330 22.04 4.24 1.74
N ARG A 331 20.81 4.52 2.20
CA ARG A 331 20.34 4.08 3.53
C ARG A 331 20.38 2.56 3.68
N VAL A 332 19.94 1.83 2.65
CA VAL A 332 19.97 0.36 2.64
C VAL A 332 21.41 -0.17 2.72
N GLN A 333 22.33 0.41 1.96
CA GLN A 333 23.77 0.06 2.01
C GLN A 333 24.38 0.34 3.38
N ASP A 334 24.05 1.48 3.99
CA ASP A 334 24.54 1.84 5.33
C ASP A 334 24.03 0.88 6.39
N LEU A 335 22.73 0.52 6.34
CA LEU A 335 22.09 -0.41 7.26
C LEU A 335 22.72 -1.80 7.26
N THR A 336 23.21 -2.24 6.10
CA THR A 336 23.81 -3.57 5.94
C THR A 336 25.32 -3.58 5.92
N SER A 337 25.98 -2.42 5.95
CA SER A 337 27.45 -2.29 5.89
C SER A 337 28.20 -3.15 6.90
N SER A 338 27.61 -3.42 8.08
CA SER A 338 28.20 -4.25 9.13
C SER A 338 27.91 -5.75 8.97
N ASP A 339 27.11 -6.14 7.97
CA ASP A 339 26.62 -7.50 7.73
C ASP A 339 26.95 -7.90 6.27
N PRO A 340 28.06 -8.63 6.05
CA PRO A 340 28.50 -9.00 4.71
C PRO A 340 27.48 -9.84 3.93
N GLN A 341 26.76 -10.75 4.60
CA GLN A 341 25.77 -11.59 3.93
C GLN A 341 24.58 -10.77 3.45
N MET A 342 24.07 -9.85 4.28
CA MET A 342 22.98 -8.96 3.84
C MET A 342 23.42 -7.99 2.74
N THR A 343 24.65 -7.47 2.84
CA THR A 343 25.21 -6.62 1.80
C THR A 343 25.31 -7.35 0.46
N GLU A 344 25.71 -8.62 0.45
CA GLU A 344 25.78 -9.43 -0.78
C GLU A 344 24.40 -9.67 -1.40
N ILE A 345 23.41 -10.02 -0.56
CA ILE A 345 22.00 -10.19 -0.98
C ILE A 345 21.47 -8.89 -1.60
N LEU A 346 21.63 -7.77 -0.91
CA LEU A 346 21.14 -6.48 -1.37
C LEU A 346 21.86 -5.97 -2.60
N HIS A 347 23.18 -6.13 -2.67
CA HIS A 347 23.95 -5.76 -3.85
C HIS A 347 23.51 -6.59 -5.07
N SER A 348 23.23 -7.90 -4.87
CA SER A 348 22.63 -8.74 -5.91
C SER A 348 21.24 -8.24 -6.31
N TYR A 349 20.37 -7.93 -5.36
CA TYR A 349 19.02 -7.46 -5.68
C TYR A 349 19.02 -6.08 -6.38
N ILE A 350 19.73 -5.10 -5.81
CA ILE A 350 19.69 -3.69 -6.25
C ILE A 350 20.44 -3.47 -7.58
N MET A 351 21.57 -4.15 -7.80
CA MET A 351 22.36 -3.92 -9.01
C MET A 351 21.83 -4.69 -10.23
N LEU A 352 20.98 -5.70 -10.01
CA LEU A 352 20.57 -6.65 -11.04
C LEU A 352 19.09 -6.58 -11.41
N SER A 353 18.26 -5.96 -10.57
CA SER A 353 16.81 -5.81 -10.74
C SER A 353 16.37 -5.02 -11.97
N GLY A 354 17.27 -4.29 -12.64
CA GLY A 354 16.87 -3.57 -13.83
C GLY A 354 16.84 -4.39 -15.14
N HIS A 355 17.29 -5.66 -15.21
CA HIS A 355 17.86 -6.17 -16.49
C HIS A 355 17.00 -6.26 -17.72
N ARG A 356 15.76 -6.72 -17.66
CA ARG A 356 15.16 -7.20 -18.91
C ARG A 356 13.67 -7.44 -18.83
N VAL A 357 12.93 -6.63 -18.08
CA VAL A 357 11.51 -6.93 -17.83
C VAL A 357 10.55 -6.48 -18.94
N MET A 358 11.02 -6.14 -20.16
CA MET A 358 10.18 -5.36 -21.08
C MET A 358 10.20 -5.66 -22.58
N LEU A 359 10.28 -6.92 -23.00
CA LEU A 359 9.99 -7.27 -24.40
C LEU A 359 8.52 -7.62 -24.69
N SER A 360 7.60 -7.58 -23.71
CA SER A 360 6.24 -8.12 -23.89
C SER A 360 5.07 -7.12 -23.90
N SER A 361 5.23 -5.88 -23.45
CA SER A 361 4.08 -4.97 -23.26
C SER A 361 3.58 -4.21 -24.50
N THR A 362 3.88 -4.67 -25.71
CA THR A 362 3.16 -4.19 -26.91
C THR A 362 1.90 -5.04 -27.14
N SER A 363 0.87 -4.84 -26.32
CA SER A 363 -0.48 -5.23 -26.69
C SER A 363 -1.03 -4.19 -27.67
N GLY A 364 -1.56 -4.66 -28.80
CA GLY A 364 -1.76 -3.85 -30.00
C GLY A 364 -2.77 -2.71 -29.85
N ARG A 365 -2.37 -1.51 -30.27
CA ARG A 365 -3.29 -0.48 -30.76
C ARG A 365 -2.81 0.06 -32.11
N LYS A 366 -3.73 0.00 -33.07
CA LYS A 366 -3.62 0.64 -34.39
C LYS A 366 -4.10 2.08 -34.25
N ASP A 367 -3.30 3.00 -34.77
CA ASP A 367 -3.62 4.42 -34.90
C ASP A 367 -4.85 4.67 -35.79
N THR A 368 -5.75 5.56 -35.36
CA THR A 368 -6.67 6.28 -36.24
C THR A 368 -6.91 7.70 -35.73
N ASP A 369 -6.73 8.66 -36.63
CA ASP A 369 -6.71 10.12 -36.49
C ASP A 369 -8.06 10.84 -36.21
N SER A 370 -7.93 12.05 -35.61
CA SER A 370 -8.71 13.31 -35.82
C SER A 370 -10.06 13.55 -35.08
N PRO A 371 -10.57 14.80 -34.97
CA PRO A 371 -9.93 16.06 -34.54
C PRO A 371 -10.80 16.92 -33.57
N ILE A 372 -10.20 18.04 -33.15
CA ILE A 372 -10.56 19.12 -32.21
C ILE A 372 -11.90 19.84 -32.50
N CYS A 373 -12.59 20.31 -31.45
CA CYS A 373 -13.59 21.39 -31.52
C CYS A 373 -13.33 22.48 -30.47
N GLU A 374 -13.40 23.73 -30.93
CA GLU A 374 -13.22 25.02 -30.23
C GLU A 374 -14.50 25.50 -29.50
N CYS A 375 -14.33 26.60 -28.73
CA CYS A 375 -15.28 27.68 -28.35
C CYS A 375 -15.36 27.90 -26.83
N GLU A 376 -15.53 29.10 -26.27
CA GLU A 376 -15.25 30.51 -26.61
C GLU A 376 -15.55 31.30 -25.31
N ASP A 377 -14.80 32.36 -25.04
CA ASP A 377 -14.88 33.20 -23.84
C ASP A 377 -16.16 34.06 -23.74
N THR A 378 -16.60 34.39 -22.51
CA THR A 378 -17.11 35.73 -22.18
C THR A 378 -16.96 36.06 -20.69
N ALA A 379 -16.56 37.30 -20.38
CA ALA A 379 -16.16 37.82 -19.07
C ALA A 379 -17.10 38.94 -18.54
N LEU A 380 -16.94 39.28 -17.24
CA LEU A 380 -17.29 40.53 -16.46
C LEU A 380 -18.31 40.32 -15.29
N PRO A 381 -18.39 41.19 -14.24
CA PRO A 381 -17.36 41.72 -13.32
C PRO A 381 -17.75 41.72 -11.80
N CYS A 382 -16.78 42.09 -10.94
CA CYS A 382 -16.71 42.17 -9.46
C CYS A 382 -17.89 42.74 -8.61
N LYS A 383 -17.96 42.32 -7.32
CA LYS A 383 -17.95 43.22 -6.11
C LYS A 383 -17.91 42.47 -4.77
N ALA A 384 -17.20 43.07 -3.80
CA ALA A 384 -16.89 42.58 -2.45
C ALA A 384 -17.90 43.04 -1.37
N ALA A 385 -17.99 42.29 -0.25
CA ALA A 385 -18.28 42.84 1.09
C ALA A 385 -17.97 41.82 2.20
N ALA A 386 -17.35 42.31 3.27
CA ALA A 386 -16.96 41.60 4.49
C ALA A 386 -18.07 41.57 5.54
N ALA A 387 -18.08 40.58 6.44
CA ALA A 387 -18.59 40.73 7.81
C ALA A 387 -18.07 39.64 8.76
N ARG A 388 -17.57 40.10 9.91
CA ARG A 388 -17.19 39.35 11.11
C ARG A 388 -18.43 38.84 11.85
N ASN A 389 -18.29 37.80 12.68
CA ASN A 389 -18.72 37.90 14.09
C ASN A 389 -18.12 36.82 15.00
N GLN A 390 -17.94 37.22 16.26
CA GLN A 390 -17.19 36.60 17.35
C GLN A 390 -18.09 35.87 18.36
N SER A 391 -17.42 35.04 19.18
CA SER A 391 -17.72 34.63 20.57
C SER A 391 -18.84 33.58 20.76
N SER A 392 -18.78 32.67 21.73
CA SER A 392 -18.13 32.71 23.04
C SER A 392 -17.79 31.31 23.60
N SER A 393 -16.75 31.29 24.43
CA SER A 393 -16.11 30.20 25.17
C SER A 393 -16.94 29.56 26.28
N GLY A 394 -16.86 28.23 26.37
CA GLY A 394 -17.15 27.41 27.54
C GLY A 394 -16.21 26.19 27.51
N ASP A 395 -15.65 25.84 28.65
CA ASP A 395 -14.43 25.03 28.81
C ASP A 395 -14.66 23.52 28.60
N SER A 396 -14.87 23.11 27.34
CA SER A 396 -15.06 21.71 26.89
C SER A 396 -13.76 20.90 26.79
N SER A 397 -12.62 21.51 27.13
CA SER A 397 -11.28 20.95 26.95
C SER A 397 -10.92 19.92 28.03
N LEU A 398 -11.47 20.07 29.24
CA LEU A 398 -11.14 19.24 30.40
C LEU A 398 -11.89 17.89 30.39
N GLU A 399 -13.12 17.85 29.87
CA GLU A 399 -13.92 16.61 29.78
C GLU A 399 -13.42 15.69 28.65
N ALA A 400 -13.09 16.25 27.49
CA ALA A 400 -12.42 15.53 26.39
C ALA A 400 -11.10 14.88 26.83
N TYR A 401 -10.35 15.60 27.68
CA TYR A 401 -9.09 15.15 28.25
C TYR A 401 -9.28 13.98 29.23
N GLN A 402 -10.31 14.02 30.10
CA GLN A 402 -10.57 12.92 31.04
C GLN A 402 -10.99 11.61 30.35
N TYR A 403 -11.69 11.71 29.22
CA TYR A 403 -12.12 10.56 28.41
C TYR A 403 -10.94 9.79 27.78
N TRP A 404 -10.02 10.49 27.13
CA TRP A 404 -8.82 9.87 26.55
C TRP A 404 -7.85 9.34 27.61
N ILE A 405 -7.80 9.98 28.78
CA ILE A 405 -7.00 9.53 29.92
C ILE A 405 -7.49 8.18 30.44
N SER A 406 -8.81 7.90 30.45
CA SER A 406 -9.30 6.57 30.85
C SER A 406 -8.93 5.48 29.84
N ALA A 407 -8.89 5.80 28.54
CA ALA A 407 -8.43 4.88 27.50
C ALA A 407 -6.91 4.59 27.58
N ILE A 408 -6.09 5.60 27.88
CA ILE A 408 -4.63 5.43 28.12
C ILE A 408 -4.35 4.67 29.44
N ASN A 409 -5.21 4.84 30.44
CA ASN A 409 -5.10 4.17 31.73
C ASN A 409 -5.79 2.79 31.77
N ALA A 410 -6.43 2.35 30.67
CA ALA A 410 -6.94 0.99 30.58
C ALA A 410 -5.77 0.02 30.79
N PRO A 411 -5.95 -1.08 31.56
CA PRO A 411 -4.85 -1.90 32.02
C PRO A 411 -4.22 -2.67 30.85
N ILE A 412 -3.24 -2.07 30.19
CA ILE A 412 -2.25 -2.78 29.37
C ILE A 412 -1.43 -3.58 30.37
N ARG A 413 -1.58 -4.91 30.39
CA ARG A 413 -0.91 -5.81 31.33
C ARG A 413 0.59 -5.92 31.03
N ARG A 414 1.36 -4.84 31.20
CA ARG A 414 2.79 -4.97 31.51
C ARG A 414 2.96 -5.28 33.00
N THR A 415 2.80 -6.55 33.36
CA THR A 415 3.33 -7.07 34.63
C THR A 415 4.85 -7.20 34.53
N SER A 416 5.55 -6.06 34.64
CA SER A 416 6.97 -6.02 35.01
C SER A 416 7.22 -4.75 35.86
N PRO A 417 7.63 -4.91 37.14
CA PRO A 417 7.89 -3.82 38.05
C PRO A 417 9.28 -3.24 37.77
N LEU A 418 9.37 -2.42 36.71
CA LEU A 418 10.49 -1.50 36.54
C LEU A 418 9.90 -0.10 36.41
N ASP A 419 9.99 0.68 37.50
CA ASP A 419 9.45 2.05 37.63
C ASP A 419 10.12 3.09 36.70
N CYS A 420 11.09 2.66 35.90
CA CYS A 420 11.89 3.50 35.03
C CYS A 420 11.91 2.95 33.60
N VAL A 421 11.89 3.85 32.62
CA VAL A 421 12.22 3.53 31.22
C VAL A 421 13.69 3.87 31.00
N SER A 422 14.46 2.91 30.49
CA SER A 422 15.84 3.14 30.04
C SER A 422 15.81 3.52 28.58
N LEU A 423 16.24 4.74 28.24
CA LEU A 423 16.52 5.13 26.87
C LEU A 423 17.89 4.56 26.50
N GLU A 424 17.96 3.70 25.47
CA GLU A 424 19.24 3.22 24.95
C GLU A 424 20.12 4.42 24.57
N ASN A 425 21.34 4.46 25.11
CA ASN A 425 22.34 5.54 25.05
C ASN A 425 22.23 6.69 26.06
N SER A 426 21.37 6.60 27.09
CA SER A 426 21.44 7.53 28.22
C SER A 426 21.67 6.79 29.56
N THR A 427 22.53 7.35 30.42
CA THR A 427 22.65 6.91 31.82
C THR A 427 21.46 7.35 32.69
N GLU A 428 20.54 8.14 32.13
CA GLU A 428 19.37 8.64 32.83
C GLU A 428 18.21 7.63 32.76
N LYS A 429 17.76 7.22 33.93
CA LYS A 429 16.51 6.48 34.10
C LYS A 429 15.39 7.50 34.28
N LEU A 430 14.51 7.65 33.30
CA LEU A 430 13.33 8.50 33.46
C LEU A 430 12.24 7.74 34.24
N PRO A 431 11.65 8.33 35.30
CA PRO A 431 10.48 7.76 35.96
C PRO A 431 9.32 7.64 34.96
N ARG A 432 8.65 6.48 34.92
CA ARG A 432 7.47 6.25 34.04
C ARG A 432 6.38 7.31 34.24
N THR A 433 6.22 7.80 35.47
CA THR A 433 5.24 8.83 35.84
C THR A 433 5.54 10.19 35.18
N HIS A 434 6.82 10.56 35.08
CA HIS A 434 7.24 11.78 34.42
C HIS A 434 6.97 11.69 32.92
N LEU A 435 7.40 10.59 32.29
CA LEU A 435 7.16 10.32 30.87
C LEU A 435 5.67 10.34 30.54
N LEU A 436 4.83 9.72 31.38
CA LEU A 436 3.39 9.74 31.21
C LEU A 436 2.81 11.16 31.30
N SER A 437 3.35 12.02 32.18
CA SER A 437 2.94 13.43 32.27
C SER A 437 3.30 14.20 31.01
N GLU A 438 4.52 14.04 30.51
CA GLU A 438 4.98 14.70 29.28
C GLU A 438 4.14 14.28 28.08
N ILE A 439 3.88 12.97 27.93
CA ILE A 439 3.00 12.44 26.88
C ILE A 439 1.62 13.11 26.97
N LYS A 440 1.04 13.21 28.19
CA LYS A 440 -0.26 13.84 28.40
C LYS A 440 -0.27 15.31 28.00
N ASP A 441 0.81 16.06 28.29
CA ASP A 441 0.90 17.46 27.94
C ASP A 441 1.08 17.65 26.43
N VAL A 442 1.86 16.80 25.75
CA VAL A 442 1.97 16.77 24.28
C VAL A 442 0.61 16.50 23.64
N PHE A 443 -0.13 15.50 24.13
CA PHE A 443 -1.48 15.20 23.62
C PHE A 443 -2.46 16.34 23.87
N ARG A 444 -2.43 16.96 25.06
CA ARG A 444 -3.29 18.10 25.37
C ARG A 444 -3.02 19.28 24.45
N ASP A 445 -1.76 19.60 24.23
CA ASP A 445 -1.36 20.67 23.32
C ASP A 445 -1.77 20.36 21.87
N PHE A 446 -1.60 19.10 21.42
CA PHE A 446 -2.08 18.66 20.12
C PHE A 446 -3.59 18.83 19.95
N LEU A 447 -4.40 18.32 20.89
CA LEU A 447 -5.87 18.47 20.86
C LEU A 447 -6.30 19.94 20.91
N THR A 448 -5.58 20.77 21.67
CA THR A 448 -5.81 22.22 21.74
C THR A 448 -5.54 22.89 20.39
N ARG A 449 -4.43 22.53 19.73
CA ARG A 449 -4.08 23.03 18.39
C ARG A 449 -5.11 22.58 17.33
N LEU A 450 -5.63 21.37 17.45
CA LEU A 450 -6.74 20.86 16.63
C LEU A 450 -8.08 21.55 16.93
N LYS A 451 -8.17 22.33 18.02
CA LYS A 451 -9.43 22.87 18.55
C LYS A 451 -10.48 21.77 18.74
N TYR A 452 -10.03 20.59 19.15
CA TYR A 452 -10.90 19.44 19.35
C TYR A 452 -11.93 19.74 20.44
N GLN A 453 -13.20 19.47 20.14
CA GLN A 453 -14.28 19.50 21.11
C GLN A 453 -14.84 18.09 21.19
N SER A 454 -14.94 17.54 22.39
CA SER A 454 -15.60 16.24 22.55
C SER A 454 -17.03 16.38 22.06
N PRO A 455 -17.49 15.53 21.13
CA PRO A 455 -18.89 15.53 20.75
C PRO A 455 -19.74 15.28 22.00
N HIS A 456 -20.74 16.12 22.22
CA HIS A 456 -21.74 15.94 23.27
C HIS A 456 -22.73 14.86 22.82
N THR A 457 -22.32 13.61 22.84
CA THR A 457 -23.21 12.47 22.57
C THR A 457 -23.79 11.96 23.88
N SER A 458 -25.11 11.75 23.88
CA SER A 458 -25.78 11.03 24.96
C SER A 458 -25.40 9.56 24.88
N VAL A 459 -25.02 8.96 26.01
CA VAL A 459 -24.71 7.53 26.11
C VAL A 459 -25.89 6.70 25.61
N ASP A 460 -25.77 6.10 24.42
CA ASP A 460 -26.57 5.01 23.89
C ASP A 460 -26.30 3.73 24.72
N ALA A 461 -26.98 3.66 25.86
CA ALA A 461 -26.98 2.50 26.74
C ALA A 461 -27.44 1.21 26.03
N GLN A 462 -28.22 1.32 24.94
CA GLN A 462 -28.68 0.18 24.16
C GLN A 462 -27.56 -0.42 23.32
N LEU A 463 -26.74 0.42 22.67
CA LEU A 463 -25.56 -0.02 21.94
C LEU A 463 -24.58 -0.75 22.87
N ARG A 464 -24.25 -0.15 24.02
CA ARG A 464 -23.36 -0.76 25.02
C ARG A 464 -23.86 -2.13 25.46
N ALA A 465 -25.13 -2.22 25.89
CA ALA A 465 -25.72 -3.48 26.35
C ALA A 465 -25.72 -4.56 25.25
N LYS A 466 -25.93 -4.17 23.99
CA LYS A 466 -25.93 -5.11 22.87
C LYS A 466 -24.53 -5.64 22.57
N VAL A 467 -23.51 -4.79 22.58
CA VAL A 467 -22.10 -5.20 22.38
C VAL A 467 -21.66 -6.10 23.53
N SER A 468 -21.98 -5.76 24.79
CA SER A 468 -21.72 -6.62 25.96
C SER A 468 -22.33 -8.01 25.77
N ALA A 469 -23.61 -8.09 25.41
CA ALA A 469 -24.30 -9.36 25.23
C ALA A 469 -23.67 -10.24 24.13
N VAL A 470 -23.17 -9.62 23.04
CA VAL A 470 -22.48 -10.36 21.98
C VAL A 470 -21.13 -10.90 22.47
N ILE A 471 -20.35 -10.10 23.19
CA ILE A 471 -19.05 -10.54 23.72
C ILE A 471 -19.24 -11.65 24.77
N GLU A 472 -20.23 -11.53 25.65
CA GLU A 472 -20.57 -12.57 26.62
C GLU A 472 -20.98 -13.88 25.91
N ALA A 473 -21.75 -13.79 24.82
CA ALA A 473 -22.13 -14.93 24.00
C ALA A 473 -20.95 -15.56 23.23
N TRP A 474 -19.76 -14.93 23.23
CA TRP A 474 -18.58 -15.55 22.64
C TRP A 474 -18.09 -16.76 23.42
N ASP A 475 -18.37 -16.81 24.73
CA ASP A 475 -17.90 -17.84 25.67
C ASP A 475 -16.38 -18.07 25.58
N ALA A 476 -15.64 -16.98 25.35
CA ALA A 476 -14.20 -17.01 25.10
C ALA A 476 -13.34 -16.96 26.39
N GLY A 477 -13.96 -17.05 27.57
CA GLY A 477 -13.26 -17.01 28.85
C GLY A 477 -12.50 -15.70 29.11
N LEU A 478 -12.98 -14.58 28.55
CA LEU A 478 -12.32 -13.28 28.67
C LEU A 478 -12.44 -12.72 30.09
N ASP A 479 -11.37 -12.10 30.57
CA ASP A 479 -11.35 -11.42 31.86
C ASP A 479 -12.35 -10.27 31.89
N LYS A 480 -13.15 -10.17 32.95
CA LYS A 480 -14.22 -9.17 33.03
C LYS A 480 -13.69 -7.72 32.95
N ALA A 481 -12.55 -7.43 33.58
CA ALA A 481 -11.97 -6.09 33.54
C ALA A 481 -11.45 -5.73 32.14
N PHE A 482 -10.91 -6.73 31.42
CA PHE A 482 -10.58 -6.57 30.00
C PHE A 482 -11.85 -6.28 29.18
N VAL A 483 -12.90 -7.08 29.34
CA VAL A 483 -14.18 -6.93 28.62
C VAL A 483 -14.79 -5.54 28.86
N ASP A 484 -14.88 -5.10 30.11
CA ASP A 484 -15.41 -3.77 30.44
C ASP A 484 -14.56 -2.65 29.79
N GLY A 485 -13.23 -2.77 29.82
CA GLY A 485 -12.32 -1.79 29.21
C GLY A 485 -12.41 -1.71 27.69
N VAL A 486 -12.49 -2.85 26.99
CA VAL A 486 -12.63 -2.85 25.52
C VAL A 486 -14.01 -2.39 25.07
N ILE A 487 -15.06 -2.69 25.84
CA ILE A 487 -16.41 -2.21 25.54
C ILE A 487 -16.45 -0.69 25.65
N ASP A 488 -15.96 -0.13 26.76
CA ASP A 488 -15.99 1.33 26.95
C ASP A 488 -15.15 2.05 25.88
N THR A 489 -14.01 1.48 25.48
CA THR A 489 -13.17 2.02 24.39
C THR A 489 -13.87 1.93 23.02
N SER A 490 -14.41 0.76 22.68
CA SER A 490 -15.12 0.54 21.40
C SER A 490 -16.32 1.47 21.24
N TYR A 491 -17.04 1.68 22.34
CA TYR A 491 -18.17 2.57 22.43
C TYR A 491 -17.75 4.04 22.21
N GLY A 492 -16.64 4.45 22.82
CA GLY A 492 -16.03 5.76 22.61
C GLY A 492 -15.69 6.08 21.18
N ILE A 493 -15.12 5.11 20.48
CA ILE A 493 -14.80 5.25 19.05
C ILE A 493 -16.08 5.54 18.26
N VAL A 494 -17.17 4.82 18.55
CA VAL A 494 -18.45 4.99 17.85
C VAL A 494 -19.11 6.33 18.17
N GLU A 495 -19.18 6.71 19.44
CA GLU A 495 -19.76 8.00 19.84
C GLU A 495 -18.99 9.18 19.26
N SER A 496 -17.66 9.12 19.29
CA SER A 496 -16.82 10.23 18.86
C SER A 496 -16.75 10.38 17.35
N SER A 497 -16.71 9.26 16.63
CA SER A 497 -16.33 9.25 15.21
C SER A 497 -17.48 8.85 14.28
N TYR A 498 -18.43 8.05 14.76
CA TYR A 498 -19.52 7.48 13.95
C TYR A 498 -20.95 7.77 14.45
N PRO A 499 -21.25 8.88 15.16
CA PRO A 499 -22.61 9.12 15.67
C PRO A 499 -23.63 9.34 14.54
N HIS A 500 -23.14 9.66 13.34
CA HIS A 500 -23.93 9.92 12.16
C HIS A 500 -24.32 8.65 11.38
N LEU A 501 -23.72 7.49 11.70
CA LEU A 501 -24.04 6.23 11.03
C LEU A 501 -25.36 5.65 11.56
N PRO A 502 -26.11 4.88 10.76
CA PRO A 502 -27.25 4.12 11.26
C PRO A 502 -26.83 3.13 12.36
N TYR A 503 -27.72 2.85 13.32
CA TYR A 503 -27.46 1.98 14.48
C TYR A 503 -26.83 0.62 14.10
N LYS A 504 -27.26 -0.01 13.00
CA LYS A 504 -26.66 -1.27 12.51
C LYS A 504 -25.15 -1.14 12.29
N HIS A 505 -24.71 -0.05 11.68
CA HIS A 505 -23.29 0.19 11.37
C HIS A 505 -22.52 0.66 12.60
N GLN A 506 -23.12 1.47 13.47
CA GLN A 506 -22.53 1.79 14.78
C GLN A 506 -22.23 0.52 15.59
N PHE A 507 -23.19 -0.40 15.64
CA PHE A 507 -23.03 -1.70 16.29
C PHE A 507 -21.92 -2.55 15.67
N PHE A 508 -21.84 -2.56 14.34
CA PHE A 508 -20.77 -3.23 13.61
C PHE A 508 -19.39 -2.66 13.98
N VAL A 509 -19.21 -1.33 13.92
CA VAL A 509 -17.93 -0.67 14.22
C VAL A 509 -17.51 -0.91 15.68
N ALA A 510 -18.45 -0.86 16.63
CA ALA A 510 -18.15 -1.19 18.03
C ALA A 510 -17.65 -2.63 18.18
N THR A 511 -18.34 -3.59 17.57
CA THR A 511 -17.94 -5.01 17.62
C THR A 511 -16.58 -5.23 16.94
N TYR A 512 -16.33 -4.59 15.80
CA TYR A 512 -15.05 -4.62 15.10
C TYR A 512 -13.91 -4.05 15.95
N ALA A 513 -14.13 -2.93 16.64
CA ALA A 513 -13.13 -2.33 17.52
C ALA A 513 -12.74 -3.29 18.67
N VAL A 514 -13.68 -4.09 19.18
CA VAL A 514 -13.38 -5.12 20.19
C VAL A 514 -12.45 -6.19 19.62
N TYR A 515 -12.63 -6.63 18.37
CA TYR A 515 -11.71 -7.58 17.74
C TYR A 515 -10.29 -7.00 17.62
N VAL A 516 -10.16 -5.74 17.20
CA VAL A 516 -8.85 -5.07 17.10
C VAL A 516 -8.16 -4.97 18.46
N LEU A 517 -8.88 -4.54 19.49
CA LEU A 517 -8.35 -4.45 20.85
C LEU A 517 -7.98 -5.84 21.42
N TYR A 518 -8.73 -6.86 21.04
CA TYR A 518 -8.41 -8.24 21.39
C TYR A 518 -7.14 -8.74 20.70
N VAL A 519 -6.93 -8.43 19.42
CA VAL A 519 -5.69 -8.78 18.69
C VAL A 519 -4.47 -8.17 19.38
N ASP A 520 -4.57 -6.91 19.82
CA ASP A 520 -3.49 -6.24 20.55
C ASP A 520 -3.14 -6.98 21.85
N ASP A 521 -4.14 -7.31 22.67
CA ASP A 521 -3.96 -8.02 23.94
C ASP A 521 -3.55 -9.50 23.74
N LEU A 522 -4.04 -10.17 22.69
CA LEU A 522 -3.68 -11.55 22.36
C LEU A 522 -2.18 -11.66 22.04
N GLY A 523 -1.60 -10.65 21.40
CA GLY A 523 -0.16 -10.61 21.12
C GLY A 523 0.72 -10.65 22.37
N GLU A 524 0.20 -10.25 23.53
CA GLU A 524 0.93 -10.32 24.80
C GLU A 524 0.79 -11.69 25.48
N ARG A 525 -0.25 -12.46 25.14
CA ARG A 525 -0.63 -13.70 25.84
C ARG A 525 -0.37 -14.97 25.04
N ASN A 526 -0.55 -14.92 23.72
CA ASN A 526 -0.47 -16.08 22.85
C ASN A 526 -0.12 -15.69 21.40
N ILE A 527 1.17 -15.57 21.13
CA ILE A 527 1.69 -15.16 19.81
C ILE A 527 1.42 -16.20 18.72
N ASP A 528 1.37 -17.51 19.05
CA ASP A 528 1.03 -18.52 18.04
C ASP A 528 -0.42 -18.40 17.56
N ALA A 529 -1.35 -18.03 18.46
CA ALA A 529 -2.74 -17.78 18.09
C ALA A 529 -2.87 -16.65 17.06
N LEU A 530 -2.14 -15.55 17.21
CA LEU A 530 -2.12 -14.48 16.20
C LEU A 530 -1.70 -14.98 14.82
N GLY A 531 -0.71 -15.87 14.77
CA GLY A 531 -0.27 -16.43 13.52
C GLY A 531 -1.33 -17.33 12.84
N GLN A 532 -2.34 -17.84 13.56
CA GLN A 532 -3.38 -18.71 12.97
C GLN A 532 -4.09 -18.04 11.81
N VAL A 533 -4.24 -16.71 11.82
CA VAL A 533 -4.88 -15.97 10.72
C VAL A 533 -4.06 -16.07 9.44
N GLY A 534 -2.72 -15.98 9.52
CA GLY A 534 -1.84 -16.23 8.36
C GLY A 534 -2.00 -17.65 7.83
N ARG A 535 -2.03 -18.66 8.70
CA ARG A 535 -2.24 -20.07 8.31
C ARG A 535 -3.63 -20.32 7.73
N TRP A 536 -4.65 -19.66 8.27
CA TRP A 536 -6.01 -19.71 7.74
C TRP A 536 -6.07 -19.08 6.34
N LEU A 537 -5.38 -17.96 6.13
CA LEU A 537 -5.33 -17.24 4.86
C LEU A 537 -4.58 -18.05 3.80
N VAL A 538 -3.41 -18.59 4.15
CA VAL A 538 -2.51 -19.24 3.20
C VAL A 538 -2.75 -20.74 3.09
N ALA A 539 -2.66 -21.47 4.20
CA ALA A 539 -2.75 -22.92 4.26
C ALA A 539 -4.19 -23.44 4.41
N ARG A 540 -5.19 -22.54 4.44
CA ARG A 540 -6.61 -22.87 4.69
C ARG A 540 -6.85 -23.65 5.99
N GLU A 541 -5.94 -23.52 6.96
CA GLU A 541 -6.08 -24.11 8.29
C GLU A 541 -7.29 -23.53 9.03
N GLU A 542 -7.74 -24.23 10.07
CA GLU A 542 -8.77 -23.73 10.98
C GLU A 542 -8.15 -22.80 12.04
N VAL A 543 -8.87 -21.73 12.34
CA VAL A 543 -8.58 -20.88 13.50
C VAL A 543 -9.24 -21.48 14.73
N THR A 544 -8.45 -21.79 15.75
CA THR A 544 -8.89 -22.44 16.99
C THR A 544 -9.16 -21.44 18.11
N ASP A 545 -8.53 -20.27 18.06
CA ASP A 545 -8.83 -19.19 19.00
C ASP A 545 -10.29 -18.73 18.84
N PRO A 546 -11.11 -18.69 19.91
CA PRO A 546 -12.55 -18.48 19.80
C PRO A 546 -12.92 -17.08 19.30
N VAL A 547 -12.10 -16.07 19.57
CA VAL A 547 -12.38 -14.68 19.16
C VAL A 547 -11.86 -14.46 17.74
N LEU A 548 -10.64 -14.91 17.43
CA LEU A 548 -10.11 -14.82 16.05
C LEU A 548 -10.96 -15.63 15.07
N LYS A 549 -11.50 -16.79 15.49
CA LYS A 549 -12.41 -17.58 14.66
C LYS A 549 -13.66 -16.79 14.27
N ARG A 550 -14.21 -15.98 15.18
CA ARG A 550 -15.35 -15.10 14.91
C ARG A 550 -14.95 -13.93 14.02
N MET A 551 -13.83 -13.28 14.33
CA MET A 551 -13.28 -12.19 13.52
C MET A 551 -13.05 -12.62 12.06
N VAL A 552 -12.60 -13.85 11.83
CA VAL A 552 -12.41 -14.39 10.48
C VAL A 552 -13.73 -14.61 9.73
N LEU A 553 -14.81 -14.98 10.43
CA LEU A 553 -16.15 -15.09 9.83
C LEU A 553 -16.70 -13.72 9.40
N GLU A 554 -16.40 -12.67 10.16
CA GLU A 554 -16.81 -11.30 9.85
C GLU A 554 -16.25 -10.81 8.50
N PHE A 555 -15.14 -11.36 8.00
CA PHE A 555 -14.59 -10.96 6.71
C PHE A 555 -15.56 -11.21 5.54
N ASP A 556 -16.41 -12.24 5.62
CA ASP A 556 -17.47 -12.45 4.62
C ASP A 556 -18.69 -11.53 4.90
N GLU A 557 -19.03 -11.33 6.18
CA GLU A 557 -20.14 -10.44 6.58
C GLU A 557 -19.90 -8.95 6.22
N MET A 558 -18.63 -8.53 6.08
CA MET A 558 -18.25 -7.20 5.59
C MET A 558 -18.93 -6.86 4.26
N TYR A 559 -19.08 -7.84 3.37
CA TYR A 559 -19.71 -7.65 2.06
C TYR A 559 -21.22 -7.43 2.14
N GLU A 560 -21.86 -7.67 3.29
CA GLU A 560 -23.26 -7.29 3.50
C GLU A 560 -23.39 -5.79 3.76
N SER A 561 -22.47 -5.24 4.56
CA SER A 561 -22.51 -3.88 5.09
C SER A 561 -21.80 -2.85 4.20
N PHE A 562 -20.80 -3.28 3.44
CA PHE A 562 -19.95 -2.42 2.62
C PHE A 562 -19.95 -2.87 1.14
N PRO A 563 -19.88 -1.92 0.19
CA PRO A 563 -19.59 -2.23 -1.22
C PRO A 563 -18.30 -3.05 -1.36
N ALA A 564 -18.22 -3.92 -2.37
CA ALA A 564 -17.15 -4.91 -2.54
C ALA A 564 -15.74 -4.35 -2.34
N LEU A 565 -15.35 -3.32 -3.11
CA LEU A 565 -14.03 -2.67 -2.98
C LEU A 565 -13.73 -2.18 -1.55
N ARG A 566 -14.72 -1.65 -0.83
CA ARG A 566 -14.52 -1.15 0.54
C ARG A 566 -14.36 -2.31 1.52
N ALA A 567 -15.15 -3.37 1.37
CA ALA A 567 -14.97 -4.60 2.14
C ALA A 567 -13.59 -5.22 1.88
N ASP A 568 -13.12 -5.24 0.63
CA ASP A 568 -11.79 -5.72 0.27
C ASP A 568 -10.69 -4.89 0.96
N LEU A 569 -10.80 -3.57 0.92
CA LEU A 569 -9.84 -2.66 1.56
C LEU A 569 -9.84 -2.79 3.09
N ILE A 570 -11.02 -2.94 3.71
CA ILE A 570 -11.15 -3.19 5.15
C ILE A 570 -10.48 -4.52 5.49
N ASN A 571 -10.87 -5.62 4.84
CA ASN A 571 -10.32 -6.96 5.07
C ASN A 571 -8.79 -6.98 4.90
N ALA A 572 -8.27 -6.39 3.82
CA ALA A 572 -6.83 -6.29 3.58
C ALA A 572 -6.10 -5.50 4.68
N ASN A 573 -6.67 -4.39 5.15
CA ASN A 573 -6.08 -3.63 6.25
C ASN A 573 -6.14 -4.39 7.59
N THR A 574 -7.21 -5.15 7.83
CA THR A 574 -7.31 -6.01 9.00
C THR A 574 -6.26 -7.14 8.98
N PHE A 575 -6.06 -7.81 7.84
CA PHE A 575 -5.01 -8.83 7.68
C PHE A 575 -3.62 -8.25 7.96
N GLN A 576 -3.30 -7.10 7.37
CA GLN A 576 -2.04 -6.40 7.63
C GLN A 576 -1.87 -6.01 9.10
N GLY A 577 -2.95 -5.64 9.78
CA GLY A 577 -2.94 -5.31 11.21
C GLY A 577 -2.59 -6.50 12.09
N ILE A 578 -3.26 -7.62 11.90
CA ILE A 578 -3.01 -8.86 12.65
C ILE A 578 -1.58 -9.34 12.40
N LEU A 579 -1.13 -9.33 11.14
CA LEU A 579 0.22 -9.73 10.77
C LEU A 579 1.28 -8.75 11.30
N GLY A 580 0.99 -7.45 11.30
CA GLY A 580 1.83 -6.42 11.90
C GLY A 580 2.00 -6.62 13.40
N ARG A 581 0.91 -6.96 14.11
CA ARG A 581 0.96 -7.28 15.54
C ARG A 581 1.73 -8.56 15.80
N TYR A 582 1.53 -9.61 15.00
CA TYR A 582 2.33 -10.83 15.06
C TYR A 582 3.83 -10.54 14.86
N MET A 583 4.16 -9.73 13.86
CA MET A 583 5.54 -9.31 13.57
C MET A 583 6.16 -8.52 14.73
N GLU A 584 5.43 -7.56 15.31
CA GLU A 584 5.87 -6.80 16.47
C GLU A 584 6.18 -7.70 17.67
N CYS A 585 5.29 -8.66 17.97
CA CYS A 585 5.48 -9.60 19.08
C CYS A 585 6.66 -10.53 18.84
N VAL A 586 6.78 -11.14 17.64
CA VAL A 586 7.90 -12.04 17.31
C VAL A 586 9.24 -11.31 17.37
N THR A 587 9.32 -10.07 16.86
CA THR A 587 10.56 -9.29 16.89
C THR A 587 10.90 -8.81 18.29
N SER A 588 9.91 -8.47 19.12
CA SER A 588 10.10 -8.10 20.52
C SER A 588 10.59 -9.29 21.37
N ASP A 589 9.98 -10.46 21.20
CA ASP A 589 10.38 -11.69 21.90
C ASP A 589 11.78 -12.15 21.53
N ALA A 590 12.18 -11.95 20.27
CA ALA A 590 13.54 -12.21 19.80
C ALA A 590 14.57 -11.16 20.28
N GLY A 591 14.14 -10.10 20.98
CA GLY A 591 15.03 -9.03 21.43
C GLY A 591 15.61 -8.19 20.29
N MET A 592 14.90 -8.07 19.17
CA MET A 592 15.38 -7.33 18.01
C MET A 592 15.48 -5.83 18.32
N VAL A 593 16.68 -5.26 18.15
CA VAL A 593 16.93 -3.83 18.29
C VAL A 593 16.90 -3.16 16.93
N VAL A 594 16.05 -2.12 16.78
CA VAL A 594 15.96 -1.34 15.54
C VAL A 594 17.22 -0.49 15.39
N ARG A 595 17.95 -0.66 14.28
CA ARG A 595 19.20 0.08 14.06
C ARG A 595 18.97 1.55 13.73
N PRO A 596 19.91 2.44 14.12
CA PRO A 596 19.98 3.78 13.57
C PRO A 596 20.01 3.71 12.03
N GLY A 597 19.14 4.48 11.38
CA GLY A 597 19.02 4.50 9.91
C GLY A 597 17.87 3.67 9.35
N ALA A 598 17.20 2.82 10.14
CA ALA A 598 16.02 2.05 9.71
C ALA A 598 14.76 2.93 9.75
N THR A 599 14.81 4.05 9.03
CA THR A 599 13.89 5.18 9.16
C THR A 599 12.45 4.83 8.79
N LEU A 600 12.26 3.93 7.81
CA LEU A 600 10.92 3.50 7.41
C LEU A 600 10.35 2.38 8.27
N TYR A 601 11.17 1.67 9.07
CA TYR A 601 10.69 0.49 9.80
C TYR A 601 9.61 0.82 10.83
N ALA A 602 9.88 1.79 11.71
CA ALA A 602 8.93 2.18 12.75
C ALA A 602 7.61 2.71 12.15
N THR A 603 7.70 3.54 11.11
CA THR A 603 6.54 4.09 10.41
C THR A 603 5.74 2.98 9.72
N SER A 604 6.40 2.08 9.00
CA SER A 604 5.75 0.94 8.33
C SER A 604 5.05 0.02 9.32
N LEU A 605 5.72 -0.32 10.43
CA LEU A 605 5.14 -1.17 11.47
C LEU A 605 3.92 -0.50 12.11
N ARG A 606 3.99 0.81 12.38
CA ARG A 606 2.86 1.58 12.93
C ARG A 606 1.67 1.63 11.96
N LEU A 607 1.92 1.82 10.67
CA LEU A 607 0.88 1.83 9.63
C LEU A 607 0.19 0.46 9.50
N LYS A 608 0.93 -0.64 9.65
CA LYS A 608 0.37 -1.99 9.69
C LYS A 608 -0.54 -2.17 10.91
N ILE A 609 0.01 -2.01 12.13
CA ILE A 609 -0.70 -2.32 13.39
C ILE A 609 -1.90 -1.38 13.64
N GLY A 610 -1.85 -0.14 13.14
CA GLY A 610 -2.86 0.87 13.46
C GLY A 610 -4.26 0.61 12.90
N ILE A 611 -4.41 -0.22 11.85
CA ILE A 611 -5.70 -0.57 11.21
C ILE A 611 -6.56 0.68 10.88
N GLY A 612 -5.91 1.84 10.69
CA GLY A 612 -6.59 3.13 10.57
C GLY A 612 -7.43 3.26 9.31
N ALA A 613 -7.02 2.61 8.22
CA ALA A 613 -7.75 2.64 6.96
C ALA A 613 -9.12 1.95 7.08
N ALA A 614 -9.23 0.84 7.81
CA ALA A 614 -10.51 0.18 8.05
C ALA A 614 -11.50 1.11 8.77
N PHE A 615 -11.05 1.80 9.82
CA PHE A 615 -11.86 2.79 10.52
C PHE A 615 -12.27 3.94 9.61
N ALA A 616 -11.35 4.53 8.85
CA ALA A 616 -11.68 5.58 7.89
C ALA A 616 -12.78 5.13 6.88
N LEU A 617 -12.69 3.89 6.39
CA LEU A 617 -13.62 3.31 5.42
C LEU A 617 -15.02 3.04 5.99
N PHE A 618 -15.19 2.92 7.31
CA PHE A 618 -16.50 2.74 7.93
C PHE A 618 -17.45 3.93 7.74
N ASN A 619 -16.94 5.10 7.33
CA ASN A 619 -17.78 6.25 6.97
C ASN A 619 -18.59 6.05 5.68
N PHE A 620 -18.21 5.07 4.84
CA PHE A 620 -18.73 4.87 3.49
C PHE A 620 -19.53 3.56 3.36
N VAL A 621 -20.59 3.44 4.16
CA VAL A 621 -21.50 2.27 4.20
C VAL A 621 -22.40 2.14 2.97
N LYS A 622 -22.94 0.95 2.70
CA LYS A 622 -23.96 0.77 1.66
C LYS A 622 -25.20 1.63 1.91
N GLY A 623 -25.83 2.09 0.82
CA GLY A 623 -27.10 2.82 0.87
C GLY A 623 -26.96 4.32 1.20
N ARG A 624 -25.74 4.81 1.45
CA ARG A 624 -25.44 6.25 1.46
C ARG A 624 -25.19 6.68 0.00
N ASN A 625 -25.90 7.71 -0.47
CA ASN A 625 -25.71 8.28 -1.81
C ASN A 625 -24.36 9.02 -1.86
N ASP A 626 -23.28 8.29 -2.08
CA ASP A 626 -22.02 8.88 -2.50
C ASP A 626 -22.15 9.18 -3.99
N SER A 627 -22.39 10.45 -4.35
CA SER A 627 -22.53 10.90 -5.73
C SER A 627 -21.26 10.71 -6.57
N ASP A 628 -20.14 10.38 -5.92
CA ASP A 628 -18.84 10.18 -6.54
C ASP A 628 -18.28 8.81 -6.12
N ARG A 629 -18.34 7.84 -7.02
CA ARG A 629 -18.17 6.40 -6.72
C ARG A 629 -16.79 6.07 -6.15
N PHE A 630 -15.78 6.90 -6.39
CA PHE A 630 -14.38 6.67 -6.03
C PHE A 630 -13.63 7.88 -5.44
N TYR A 631 -14.24 9.07 -5.39
CA TYR A 631 -13.55 10.27 -4.87
C TYR A 631 -13.07 10.10 -3.43
N TYR A 632 -13.78 9.29 -2.63
CA TYR A 632 -13.38 8.97 -1.27
C TYR A 632 -11.94 8.45 -1.20
N LEU A 633 -11.46 7.71 -2.21
CA LEU A 633 -10.11 7.15 -2.29
C LEU A 633 -9.02 8.21 -2.17
N GLN A 634 -9.28 9.44 -2.62
CA GLN A 634 -8.32 10.55 -2.53
C GLN A 634 -8.37 11.27 -1.17
N VAL A 635 -9.48 11.15 -0.45
CA VAL A 635 -9.75 11.92 0.78
C VAL A 635 -9.38 11.14 2.04
N PHE A 636 -9.62 9.84 2.08
CA PHE A 636 -9.46 9.08 3.33
C PHE A 636 -8.00 8.79 3.73
N HIS A 637 -7.05 9.10 2.84
CA HIS A 637 -5.62 8.94 3.06
C HIS A 637 -4.89 10.22 3.50
N GLU A 638 -5.57 11.37 3.40
CA GLU A 638 -5.13 12.66 3.95
C GLU A 638 -5.52 12.77 5.43
#